data_AF-A0ABD3MXE6-F1
#
_entry.id   AF-A0ABD3MXE6-F1
#
_cell.length_a   1.000
_cell.length_b   1.000
_cell.length_c   1.000
_cell.angle_alpha   90.00
_cell.angle_beta   90.00
_cell.angle_gamma   90.00
#
_symmetry.space_group_name_H-M   'P 1'
#
loop_
_entity.id
_entity.type
_entity.pdbx_description
1 polymer ?
#
loop_
_entity_poly.entity_id
_entity_poly.type
_entity_poly.pdbx_seq_one_letter_code
_entity_poly.pdbx_strand_id
1 'polypeptide(L)'
;MPPRRPIHRAQSLVLSEAAFFSVAASSVSDQEERRLPSSSSSSSSSSSSSGGGGPRRASVVRRYGSFDLGSTATSSPDDDAIVEVARSFLGGTCPALLDVLDDPDGDLASSRDRLVKVGRSVNATLRYGQAAIERRERGEGAMMGILSPEEIERIIGGDVDDDGLARAAIAGASLRRLAGECADLAELLASSSSSSSSAPTKKVPTVRYGRTNIRMPIVSLGCMRFQQTWNSASVSSPDQVDATCQDNLVRILRHAVRCGINHVETARAYGCSELQIGLALRVLFDEGTCRREDLIIQTKGGISSTTTKEEYRSQILEQIERLGLDYVDLFSVHGVNTAAHHDWLFNRGEEYGGNLIDAVRELKEEGKVRWIGFSTHAPAHVIRGVIETGAFDYVNLHYHFMGSYTASGDGDATYEGNLGNVRLAHELDMGVFVISPFDKGGRLYAPSHLIRELTLPEMEPMEYGAAWLWHHNDHCRRGDDDAPPAPIHTIVCGAARPSDLDQPYLAAMRSVTDEGRRDFEAVASRIRERRDRVLGEDWALTWHVGLPNYTQSKGRGFQIGNMVWLYNVVRMFGMLDYARDRYATLVGNASRWDPEKTWTENVFASPGFSWMPGCAYEPSHDYGSDLKDVPEGNRARVLEAMEFVHEWCCPTKTKSMRLEAGADEKKEEDGEGKVIPLEWQAAHDKRAWTAFPERG
;
A
#
# COMPACT_ATOMS: atom_id res chain seq x y z
N MET A 1 -33.87 -36.92 8.22
CA MET A 1 -33.99 -35.51 8.67
C MET A 1 -32.92 -35.26 9.72
N PRO A 2 -32.00 -34.31 9.50
CA PRO A 2 -30.86 -34.07 10.39
C PRO A 2 -31.15 -33.02 11.48
N PRO A 3 -30.35 -32.95 12.55
CA PRO A 3 -30.58 -32.10 13.71
C PRO A 3 -30.09 -30.65 13.50
N ARG A 4 -30.75 -29.73 14.20
CA ARG A 4 -30.60 -28.27 14.16
C ARG A 4 -29.28 -27.79 14.81
N ARG A 5 -28.58 -26.88 14.13
CA ARG A 5 -27.41 -26.10 14.62
C ARG A 5 -27.86 -24.95 15.56
N PRO A 6 -27.06 -24.52 16.54
CA PRO A 6 -27.29 -23.27 17.25
C PRO A 6 -26.43 -22.13 16.66
N ILE A 7 -27.04 -21.23 15.87
CA ILE A 7 -26.50 -19.93 15.44
C ILE A 7 -27.32 -18.82 16.11
N HIS A 8 -27.32 -18.76 17.45
CA HIS A 8 -28.13 -17.76 18.18
C HIS A 8 -27.41 -17.07 19.34
N ARG A 9 -26.07 -17.04 19.35
CA ARG A 9 -25.30 -16.25 20.32
C ARG A 9 -24.68 -14.94 19.81
N ALA A 10 -24.66 -14.70 18.49
CA ALA A 10 -24.14 -13.45 17.93
C ALA A 10 -25.15 -12.28 17.94
N GLN A 11 -26.45 -12.56 18.02
CA GLN A 11 -27.50 -11.52 17.93
C GLN A 11 -27.93 -10.93 19.28
N SER A 12 -27.69 -11.61 20.42
CA SER A 12 -28.14 -11.11 21.73
C SER A 12 -27.14 -10.20 22.44
N LEU A 13 -25.94 -9.99 21.88
CA LEU A 13 -24.95 -9.01 22.36
C LEU A 13 -25.21 -7.59 21.80
N VAL A 14 -26.07 -7.47 20.77
CA VAL A 14 -26.30 -6.24 20.00
C VAL A 14 -27.00 -5.14 20.82
N LEU A 15 -27.75 -5.48 21.86
CA LEU A 15 -28.51 -4.50 22.66
C LEU A 15 -27.81 -4.06 23.96
N SER A 16 -26.75 -4.74 24.41
CA SER A 16 -25.97 -4.31 25.59
C SER A 16 -24.73 -3.47 25.26
N GLU A 17 -24.32 -3.39 23.99
CA GLU A 17 -23.09 -2.71 23.57
C GLU A 17 -23.27 -1.25 23.14
N ALA A 18 -24.48 -0.77 22.87
CA ALA A 18 -24.72 0.66 22.65
C ALA A 18 -24.31 1.51 23.87
N ALA A 19 -24.37 0.94 25.08
CA ALA A 19 -23.86 1.55 26.32
C ALA A 19 -22.33 1.47 26.47
N PHE A 20 -21.63 0.64 25.69
CA PHE A 20 -20.20 0.35 25.82
C PHE A 20 -19.31 1.50 25.31
N PHE A 21 -19.81 2.31 24.36
CA PHE A 21 -19.10 3.48 23.83
C PHE A 21 -19.52 4.82 24.45
N SER A 22 -20.71 4.91 25.05
CA SER A 22 -21.18 6.13 25.74
C SER A 22 -20.28 6.53 26.93
N VAL A 23 -19.60 5.55 27.53
CA VAL A 23 -18.79 5.73 28.75
C VAL A 23 -17.31 6.00 28.44
N ALA A 24 -16.85 5.85 27.19
CA ALA A 24 -15.46 6.10 26.80
C ALA A 24 -15.12 7.60 26.67
N ALA A 25 -16.13 8.46 26.44
CA ALA A 25 -15.93 9.91 26.31
C ALA A 25 -15.97 10.66 27.67
N SER A 26 -16.30 9.99 28.78
CA SER A 26 -16.59 10.66 30.07
C SER A 26 -15.53 10.46 31.17
N SER A 27 -14.33 9.94 30.87
CA SER A 27 -13.29 9.75 31.90
C SER A 27 -11.93 10.37 31.59
N VAL A 28 -11.90 11.45 30.80
CA VAL A 28 -10.73 12.32 30.68
C VAL A 28 -10.98 13.57 31.52
N SER A 29 -11.12 13.39 32.83
CA SER A 29 -11.09 14.46 33.83
C SER A 29 -11.14 13.83 35.23
N ASP A 30 -10.07 13.17 35.66
CA ASP A 30 -9.78 12.95 37.10
C ASP A 30 -8.40 12.30 37.24
N GLN A 31 -7.36 13.04 36.85
CA GLN A 31 -6.01 12.85 37.37
C GLN A 31 -5.36 14.21 37.61
N GLU A 32 -5.89 14.96 38.57
CA GLU A 32 -5.08 15.91 39.34
C GLU A 32 -5.33 15.71 40.84
N GLU A 33 -4.30 15.99 41.63
CA GLU A 33 -4.18 15.83 43.08
C GLU A 33 -3.90 14.42 43.65
N ARG A 34 -2.62 14.01 43.58
CA ARG A 34 -1.92 13.58 44.79
C ARG A 34 -0.55 14.24 44.89
N ARG A 35 -0.50 15.31 45.69
CA ARG A 35 0.73 15.85 46.28
C ARG A 35 1.44 14.75 47.08
N LEU A 36 2.74 14.60 46.84
CA LEU A 36 3.67 13.85 47.68
C LEU A 36 3.73 14.49 49.08
N PRO A 37 3.62 13.72 50.18
CA PRO A 37 4.19 14.13 51.44
C PRO A 37 5.57 13.46 51.62
N SER A 38 6.52 14.28 52.05
CA SER A 38 7.84 13.94 52.54
C SER A 38 7.82 12.81 53.56
N SER A 39 8.75 11.86 53.42
CA SER A 39 9.08 10.86 54.42
C SER A 39 9.69 11.49 55.69
N SER A 40 8.96 11.42 56.80
CA SER A 40 9.54 11.36 58.15
C SER A 40 9.08 10.09 58.84
N SER A 41 9.97 9.57 59.66
CA SER A 41 9.96 8.27 60.32
C SER A 41 8.90 8.13 61.43
N SER A 42 8.64 6.85 61.76
CA SER A 42 8.32 6.29 63.08
C SER A 42 6.92 5.66 63.30
N SER A 43 7.00 4.35 63.59
CA SER A 43 6.32 3.59 64.67
C SER A 43 4.78 3.42 64.73
N SER A 44 4.42 2.14 64.68
CA SER A 44 3.56 1.38 65.62
C SER A 44 2.02 1.47 65.65
N SER A 45 1.45 0.25 65.62
CA SER A 45 0.34 -0.31 66.42
C SER A 45 -1.14 -0.06 66.04
N SER A 46 -1.79 -1.18 65.65
CA SER A 46 -3.10 -1.73 66.07
C SER A 46 -4.36 -0.85 66.10
N SER A 47 -5.42 -1.27 65.39
CA SER A 47 -6.54 -2.07 65.94
C SER A 47 -7.79 -2.06 65.03
N SER A 48 -8.58 -3.11 65.22
CA SER A 48 -9.82 -3.57 64.61
C SER A 48 -10.99 -2.59 64.46
N SER A 49 -11.83 -2.77 63.43
CA SER A 49 -13.26 -3.10 63.60
C SER A 49 -13.98 -3.39 62.28
N SER A 50 -15.05 -4.17 62.42
CA SER A 50 -15.86 -4.93 61.48
C SER A 50 -16.99 -4.16 60.78
N GLY A 51 -17.40 -4.62 59.59
CA GLY A 51 -18.71 -4.32 59.00
C GLY A 51 -18.91 -5.00 57.64
N GLY A 52 -19.87 -5.93 57.53
CA GLY A 52 -20.07 -6.81 56.39
C GLY A 52 -21.02 -6.31 55.29
N GLY A 53 -21.17 -7.14 54.24
CA GLY A 53 -22.32 -7.11 53.33
C GLY A 53 -22.01 -7.25 51.83
N GLY A 54 -22.32 -8.42 51.25
CA GLY A 54 -22.73 -8.55 49.84
C GLY A 54 -21.72 -9.19 48.86
N PRO A 55 -22.15 -10.14 48.00
CA PRO A 55 -21.27 -10.79 47.02
C PRO A 55 -20.89 -9.79 45.92
N ARG A 56 -19.59 -9.54 45.76
CA ARG A 56 -19.04 -8.80 44.61
C ARG A 56 -19.35 -9.57 43.33
N ARG A 57 -20.35 -9.12 42.58
CA ARG A 57 -20.54 -9.49 41.17
C ARG A 57 -19.40 -8.90 40.36
N ALA A 58 -18.69 -9.81 39.71
CA ALA A 58 -17.81 -9.72 38.55
C ALA A 58 -17.31 -8.33 38.09
N SER A 59 -15.98 -8.26 38.04
CA SER A 59 -15.14 -7.25 37.39
C SER A 59 -15.71 -6.65 36.11
N VAL A 60 -15.78 -5.32 36.10
CA VAL A 60 -15.89 -4.48 34.90
C VAL A 60 -14.72 -4.80 33.97
N VAL A 61 -15.02 -5.24 32.75
CA VAL A 61 -14.05 -5.53 31.69
C VAL A 61 -13.31 -4.24 31.32
N ARG A 62 -11.97 -4.30 31.22
CA ARG A 62 -11.08 -3.17 30.92
C ARG A 62 -11.48 -2.49 29.61
N ARG A 63 -11.61 -1.15 29.62
CA ARG A 63 -11.75 -0.32 28.41
C ARG A 63 -10.49 -0.42 27.55
N TYR A 64 -10.65 -0.40 26.24
CA TYR A 64 -9.55 -0.11 25.32
C TYR A 64 -9.17 1.36 25.52
N GLY A 65 -8.02 1.65 26.12
CA GLY A 65 -7.51 3.02 26.22
C GLY A 65 -7.07 3.53 24.85
N SER A 66 -7.35 4.80 24.53
CA SER A 66 -6.62 5.52 23.49
C SER A 66 -5.37 6.15 24.09
N PHE A 67 -4.32 6.33 23.29
CA PHE A 67 -3.12 7.07 23.69
C PHE A 67 -2.52 7.82 22.50
N ASP A 68 -1.81 8.90 22.82
CA ASP A 68 -1.18 9.72 21.80
C ASP A 68 0.10 9.07 21.26
N LEU A 69 0.16 8.95 19.94
CA LEU A 69 1.29 8.42 19.19
C LEU A 69 2.18 9.56 18.63
N GLY A 70 1.83 10.83 18.90
CA GLY A 70 2.48 12.03 18.35
C GLY A 70 3.76 12.48 19.06
N SER A 71 4.05 11.99 20.27
CA SER A 71 5.15 12.50 21.11
C SER A 71 6.54 11.92 20.84
N THR A 72 6.69 10.95 19.93
CA THR A 72 7.97 10.25 19.73
C THR A 72 8.45 10.32 18.27
N ALA A 73 9.15 11.40 17.96
CA ALA A 73 9.89 11.54 16.70
C ALA A 73 11.15 10.64 16.62
N THR A 74 11.51 9.91 17.68
CA THR A 74 12.69 9.04 17.71
C THR A 74 12.49 7.95 18.78
N SER A 75 12.53 6.66 18.39
CA SER A 75 12.18 5.44 19.17
C SER A 75 10.67 5.28 19.49
N SER A 76 10.09 4.15 19.04
CA SER A 76 8.66 3.80 19.15
C SER A 76 8.15 3.96 20.59
N PRO A 77 7.06 4.70 20.86
CA PRO A 77 6.48 4.74 22.20
C PRO A 77 5.78 3.40 22.43
N ASP A 78 6.28 2.65 23.42
CA ASP A 78 5.59 1.57 24.12
C ASP A 78 4.80 0.58 23.21
N ASP A 79 5.53 -0.13 22.34
CA ASP A 79 4.95 -1.26 21.59
C ASP A 79 4.28 -2.28 22.54
N ASP A 80 4.68 -2.34 23.82
CA ASP A 80 4.04 -3.19 24.83
C ASP A 80 2.64 -2.68 25.17
N ALA A 81 2.43 -1.37 25.35
CA ALA A 81 1.08 -0.79 25.50
C ALA A 81 0.20 -1.01 24.26
N ILE A 82 0.75 -0.89 23.05
CA ILE A 82 0.03 -1.23 21.81
C ILE A 82 -0.38 -2.71 21.82
N VAL A 83 0.54 -3.60 22.20
CA VAL A 83 0.27 -5.04 22.30
C VAL A 83 -0.82 -5.32 23.32
N GLU A 84 -0.83 -4.64 24.48
CA GLU A 84 -1.89 -4.78 25.47
C GLU A 84 -3.26 -4.33 24.95
N VAL A 85 -3.33 -3.26 24.14
CA VAL A 85 -4.56 -2.88 23.45
C VAL A 85 -5.04 -4.00 22.53
N ALA A 86 -4.14 -4.60 21.76
CA ALA A 86 -4.47 -5.73 20.89
C ALA A 86 -4.95 -6.95 21.68
N ARG A 87 -4.26 -7.32 22.75
CA ARG A 87 -4.60 -8.44 23.63
C ARG A 87 -5.98 -8.28 24.24
N SER A 88 -6.25 -7.08 24.78
CA SER A 88 -7.56 -6.75 25.31
C SER A 88 -8.64 -6.88 24.23
N PHE A 89 -8.38 -6.34 23.03
CA PHE A 89 -9.33 -6.37 21.91
C PHE A 89 -9.64 -7.81 21.50
N LEU A 90 -8.61 -8.58 21.15
CA LEU A 90 -8.75 -9.96 20.70
C LEU A 90 -9.34 -10.86 21.78
N GLY A 91 -8.98 -10.67 23.05
CA GLY A 91 -9.56 -11.44 24.15
C GLY A 91 -11.08 -11.27 24.28
N GLY A 92 -11.63 -10.12 23.85
CA GLY A 92 -13.07 -9.88 23.80
C GLY A 92 -13.73 -10.27 22.48
N THR A 93 -13.03 -10.14 21.34
CA THR A 93 -13.64 -10.22 20.01
C THR A 93 -13.20 -11.43 19.18
N CYS A 94 -11.96 -11.89 19.33
CA CYS A 94 -11.40 -13.02 18.60
C CYS A 94 -10.35 -13.79 19.44
N PRO A 95 -10.78 -14.54 20.48
CA PRO A 95 -9.84 -15.26 21.35
C PRO A 95 -8.99 -16.29 20.61
N ALA A 96 -9.54 -16.91 19.55
CA ALA A 96 -8.82 -17.88 18.74
C ALA A 96 -7.57 -17.29 18.05
N LEU A 97 -7.63 -16.04 17.56
CA LEU A 97 -6.44 -15.40 17.03
C LEU A 97 -5.44 -15.11 18.15
N LEU A 98 -5.91 -14.64 19.31
CA LEU A 98 -5.04 -14.36 20.44
C LEU A 98 -4.29 -15.62 20.87
N ASP A 99 -4.98 -16.76 20.98
CA ASP A 99 -4.37 -18.05 21.33
C ASP A 99 -3.27 -18.44 20.34
N VAL A 100 -3.50 -18.24 19.04
CA VAL A 100 -2.50 -18.51 17.98
C VAL A 100 -1.31 -17.56 18.05
N LEU A 101 -1.54 -16.28 18.38
CA LEU A 101 -0.47 -15.28 18.49
C LEU A 101 0.30 -15.40 19.83
N ASP A 102 -0.30 -15.96 20.87
CA ASP A 102 0.32 -16.18 22.17
C ASP A 102 1.03 -17.51 22.31
N ASP A 103 0.97 -18.36 21.28
CA ASP A 103 1.65 -19.63 21.24
C ASP A 103 3.17 -19.44 21.47
N PRO A 104 3.74 -19.92 22.59
CA PRO A 104 5.16 -19.78 22.89
C PRO A 104 6.05 -20.63 21.97
N ASP A 105 5.48 -21.66 21.34
CA ASP A 105 6.15 -22.50 20.34
C ASP A 105 5.98 -21.95 18.91
N GLY A 106 5.19 -20.88 18.77
CA GLY A 106 5.03 -20.11 17.55
C GLY A 106 6.19 -19.16 17.26
N ASP A 107 6.16 -18.55 16.09
CA ASP A 107 7.15 -17.56 15.68
C ASP A 107 6.89 -16.21 16.37
N LEU A 108 7.46 -16.05 17.56
CA LEU A 108 7.29 -14.89 18.45
C LEU A 108 7.48 -13.55 17.74
N ALA A 109 8.41 -13.45 16.79
CA ALA A 109 8.65 -12.21 16.04
C ALA A 109 7.49 -11.87 15.10
N SER A 110 6.90 -12.87 14.43
CA SER A 110 5.72 -12.64 13.58
C SER A 110 4.45 -12.46 14.40
N SER A 111 4.34 -13.12 15.55
CA SER A 111 3.16 -12.99 16.42
C SER A 111 3.08 -11.63 17.08
N ARG A 112 4.20 -11.15 17.64
CA ARG A 112 4.27 -9.80 18.22
C ARG A 112 3.97 -8.73 17.19
N ASP A 113 4.47 -8.87 15.96
CA ASP A 113 4.19 -7.90 14.90
C ASP A 113 2.69 -7.80 14.56
N ARG A 114 1.99 -8.93 14.48
CA ARG A 114 0.53 -8.93 14.25
C ARG A 114 -0.22 -8.27 15.40
N LEU A 115 0.19 -8.51 16.65
CA LEU A 115 -0.38 -7.82 17.81
C LEU A 115 -0.17 -6.30 17.71
N VAL A 116 1.03 -5.85 17.31
CA VAL A 116 1.31 -4.42 17.08
C VAL A 116 0.38 -3.84 16.00
N LYS A 117 0.20 -4.54 14.88
CA LYS A 117 -0.68 -4.12 13.78
C LYS A 117 -2.14 -3.99 14.23
N VAL A 118 -2.65 -4.98 14.94
CA VAL A 118 -4.03 -4.96 15.48
C VAL A 118 -4.20 -3.81 16.46
N GLY A 119 -3.29 -3.65 17.43
CA GLY A 119 -3.37 -2.59 18.44
C GLY A 119 -3.34 -1.19 17.85
N ARG A 120 -2.48 -0.95 16.84
CA ARG A 120 -2.43 0.33 16.11
C ARG A 120 -3.71 0.60 15.34
N SER A 121 -4.30 -0.42 14.71
CA SER A 121 -5.57 -0.29 13.97
C SER A 121 -6.73 0.06 14.89
N VAL A 122 -6.79 -0.57 16.08
CA VAL A 122 -7.75 -0.22 17.14
C VAL A 122 -7.56 1.22 17.59
N ASN A 123 -6.34 1.62 17.95
CA ASN A 123 -6.06 2.97 18.44
C ASN A 123 -6.38 4.05 17.38
N ALA A 124 -5.99 3.83 16.12
CA ALA A 124 -6.27 4.75 15.03
C ALA A 124 -7.77 4.95 14.80
N THR A 125 -8.56 3.86 14.88
CA THR A 125 -10.02 3.90 14.73
C THR A 125 -10.68 4.69 15.87
N LEU A 126 -10.22 4.50 17.11
CA LEU A 126 -10.71 5.24 18.27
C LEU A 126 -10.38 6.74 18.20
N ARG A 127 -9.12 7.09 17.88
CA ARG A 127 -8.70 8.50 17.76
C ARG A 127 -9.45 9.25 16.66
N TYR A 128 -9.65 8.59 15.52
CA TYR A 128 -10.42 9.18 14.43
C TYR A 128 -11.87 9.46 14.87
N GLY A 129 -12.51 8.49 15.53
CA GLY A 129 -13.85 8.68 16.09
C GLY A 129 -13.94 9.87 17.05
N GLN A 130 -12.92 10.07 17.88
CA GLN A 130 -12.84 11.20 18.80
C GLN A 130 -12.69 12.54 18.08
N ALA A 131 -11.76 12.67 17.12
CA ALA A 131 -11.54 13.94 16.45
C ALA A 131 -12.70 14.37 15.53
N ALA A 132 -13.43 13.42 14.95
CA ALA A 132 -14.65 13.70 14.19
C ALA A 132 -15.73 14.34 15.07
N ILE A 133 -15.80 13.99 16.36
CA ILE A 133 -16.71 14.60 17.34
C ILE A 133 -16.32 16.05 17.58
N GLU A 134 -15.05 16.29 17.92
CA GLU A 134 -14.53 17.61 18.28
C GLU A 134 -14.74 18.64 17.16
N ARG A 135 -14.49 18.26 15.90
CA ARG A 135 -14.70 19.14 14.72
C ARG A 135 -16.16 19.52 14.50
N ARG A 136 -17.09 18.57 14.71
CA ARG A 136 -18.53 18.81 14.55
C ARG A 136 -19.06 19.71 15.68
N GLU A 137 -18.56 19.55 16.89
CA GLU A 137 -18.87 20.43 18.04
C GLU A 137 -18.38 21.87 17.82
N ARG A 138 -17.27 22.05 17.09
CA ARG A 138 -16.77 23.37 16.66
C ARG A 138 -17.55 23.99 15.48
N GLY A 139 -18.54 23.28 14.93
CA GLY A 139 -19.31 23.75 13.78
C GLY A 139 -18.53 23.75 12.45
N GLU A 140 -17.39 23.05 12.39
CA GLU A 140 -16.48 23.04 11.23
C GLU A 140 -16.98 22.14 10.07
N GLY A 141 -18.23 21.66 10.16
CA GLY A 141 -18.85 20.77 9.19
C GLY A 141 -18.35 19.34 9.32
N ALA A 142 -19.27 18.38 9.42
CA ALA A 142 -18.94 16.98 9.24
C ALA A 142 -18.63 16.75 7.75
N MET A 143 -17.46 16.22 7.42
CA MET A 143 -17.23 15.73 6.07
C MET A 143 -18.08 14.47 5.85
N MET A 144 -18.85 14.46 4.76
CA MET A 144 -19.94 13.51 4.57
C MET A 144 -19.48 12.06 4.41
N GLY A 145 -20.13 11.19 5.17
CA GLY A 145 -20.21 9.74 5.02
C GLY A 145 -21.21 9.12 6.01
N ILE A 146 -22.14 9.91 6.54
CA ILE A 146 -23.06 9.49 7.60
C ILE A 146 -24.35 9.05 6.93
N LEU A 147 -24.74 7.79 7.15
CA LEU A 147 -26.07 7.26 6.84
C LEU A 147 -27.13 8.28 7.23
N SER A 148 -28.17 8.45 6.41
CA SER A 148 -29.28 9.33 6.75
C SER A 148 -29.91 8.88 8.09
N PRO A 149 -30.44 9.81 8.90
CA PRO A 149 -31.15 9.47 10.14
C PRO A 149 -32.22 8.37 9.92
N GLU A 150 -32.92 8.39 8.78
CA GLU A 150 -33.93 7.39 8.45
C GLU A 150 -33.39 5.98 8.15
N GLU A 151 -32.09 5.85 7.80
CA GLU A 151 -31.41 4.56 7.63
C GLU A 151 -30.94 3.99 8.96
N ILE A 152 -30.59 4.85 9.92
CA ILE A 152 -30.18 4.49 11.27
C ILE A 152 -31.40 4.02 12.09
N GLU A 153 -32.53 4.71 12.00
CA GLU A 153 -33.80 4.32 12.65
C GLU A 153 -34.28 2.93 12.24
N ARG A 154 -34.14 2.59 10.95
CA ARG A 154 -34.56 1.30 10.38
C ARG A 154 -33.76 0.11 10.91
N ILE A 155 -32.55 0.34 11.41
CA ILE A 155 -31.62 -0.69 11.86
C ILE A 155 -31.72 -0.97 13.37
N ILE A 156 -32.05 0.04 14.19
CA ILE A 156 -31.79 -0.04 15.64
C ILE A 156 -33.06 -0.01 16.51
N GLY A 157 -34.18 0.52 16.02
CA GLY A 157 -35.47 0.41 16.72
C GLY A 157 -35.47 0.87 18.19
N GLY A 158 -35.45 2.19 18.43
CA GLY A 158 -35.66 2.79 19.75
C GLY A 158 -35.01 4.17 19.89
N ASP A 159 -35.63 5.03 20.72
CA ASP A 159 -35.22 6.41 20.99
C ASP A 159 -33.81 6.49 21.62
N VAL A 160 -32.84 6.91 20.80
CA VAL A 160 -31.52 7.42 21.19
C VAL A 160 -31.26 8.64 20.30
N ASP A 161 -30.60 9.68 20.79
CA ASP A 161 -30.36 10.86 19.94
C ASP A 161 -29.55 10.50 18.67
N ASP A 162 -29.96 11.06 17.53
CA ASP A 162 -29.42 10.73 16.19
C ASP A 162 -27.89 10.92 16.11
N ASP A 163 -27.38 11.84 16.92
CA ASP A 163 -26.00 12.28 16.92
C ASP A 163 -25.05 11.33 17.65
N GLY A 164 -25.45 10.70 18.76
CA GLY A 164 -24.65 9.69 19.46
C GLY A 164 -24.62 8.33 18.76
N LEU A 165 -25.69 7.99 18.04
CA LEU A 165 -25.89 6.68 17.42
C LEU A 165 -25.02 6.47 16.19
N ALA A 166 -24.89 7.48 15.31
CA ALA A 166 -24.06 7.43 14.12
C ALA A 166 -22.56 7.26 14.43
N ARG A 167 -22.08 7.89 15.52
CA ARG A 167 -20.68 7.90 15.98
C ARG A 167 -20.23 6.51 16.46
N ALA A 168 -21.03 5.88 17.33
CA ALA A 168 -20.79 4.51 17.79
C ALA A 168 -20.96 3.49 16.65
N ALA A 169 -21.80 3.80 15.66
CA ALA A 169 -22.04 2.92 14.52
C ALA A 169 -20.82 2.78 13.61
N ILE A 170 -20.13 3.85 13.20
CA ILE A 170 -18.98 3.75 12.27
C ILE A 170 -17.73 3.19 12.95
N ALA A 171 -17.34 3.73 14.11
CA ALA A 171 -16.20 3.20 14.86
C ALA A 171 -16.48 1.75 15.30
N GLY A 172 -17.69 1.46 15.76
CA GLY A 172 -18.13 0.11 16.08
C GLY A 172 -18.18 -0.82 14.87
N ALA A 173 -18.62 -0.35 13.69
CA ALA A 173 -18.61 -1.14 12.46
C ALA A 173 -17.19 -1.43 11.99
N SER A 174 -16.30 -0.46 12.07
CA SER A 174 -14.88 -0.61 11.74
C SER A 174 -14.19 -1.63 12.66
N LEU A 175 -14.46 -1.58 13.97
CA LEU A 175 -13.94 -2.55 14.93
C LEU A 175 -14.56 -3.94 14.75
N ARG A 176 -15.86 -4.04 14.43
CA ARG A 176 -16.52 -5.33 14.10
C ARG A 176 -15.92 -5.95 12.84
N ARG A 177 -15.64 -5.13 11.82
CA ARG A 177 -14.93 -5.57 10.63
C ARG A 177 -13.54 -6.12 11.00
N LEU A 178 -12.75 -5.36 11.76
CA LEU A 178 -11.42 -5.80 12.20
C LEU A 178 -11.49 -7.14 12.95
N ALA A 179 -12.50 -7.34 13.79
CA ALA A 179 -12.72 -8.63 14.46
C ALA A 179 -12.99 -9.77 13.46
N GLY A 180 -13.74 -9.50 12.38
CA GLY A 180 -13.94 -10.45 11.29
C GLY A 180 -12.65 -10.79 10.54
N GLU A 181 -11.84 -9.79 10.18
CA GLU A 181 -10.52 -10.00 9.58
C GLU A 181 -9.59 -10.83 10.49
N CYS A 182 -9.64 -10.57 11.80
CA CYS A 182 -8.88 -11.32 12.78
C CYS A 182 -9.33 -12.79 12.85
N ALA A 183 -10.63 -13.06 12.70
CA ALA A 183 -11.15 -14.42 12.65
C ALA A 183 -10.69 -15.17 11.38
N ASP A 184 -10.72 -14.53 10.22
CA ASP A 184 -10.19 -15.10 8.97
C ASP A 184 -8.68 -15.39 9.08
N LEU A 185 -7.93 -14.49 9.72
CA LEU A 185 -6.50 -14.68 9.97
C LEU A 185 -6.25 -15.83 10.97
N ALA A 186 -7.08 -15.98 12.00
CA ALA A 186 -6.98 -17.10 12.93
C ALA A 186 -7.13 -18.44 12.21
N GLU A 187 -8.09 -18.56 11.29
CA GLU A 187 -8.28 -19.77 10.49
C GLU A 187 -7.06 -20.06 9.60
N LEU A 188 -6.53 -19.03 8.93
CA LEU A 188 -5.32 -19.14 8.11
C LEU A 188 -4.13 -19.68 8.93
N LEU A 189 -3.88 -19.11 10.10
CA LEU A 189 -2.73 -19.46 10.94
C LEU A 189 -2.93 -20.80 11.68
N ALA A 190 -4.13 -21.11 12.17
CA ALA A 190 -4.43 -22.35 12.91
C ALA A 190 -4.34 -23.61 12.03
N SER A 191 -4.53 -23.47 10.71
CA SER A 191 -4.37 -24.58 9.76
C SER A 191 -2.95 -25.16 9.70
N SER A 192 -1.98 -24.53 10.37
CA SER A 192 -0.57 -24.93 10.40
C SER A 192 -0.15 -25.78 11.62
N SER A 193 -0.96 -25.86 12.68
CA SER A 193 -0.60 -26.52 13.94
C SER A 193 -1.23 -27.90 14.13
N SER A 194 -2.15 -28.33 13.26
CA SER A 194 -2.81 -29.64 13.38
C SER A 194 -2.82 -30.41 12.06
N SER A 195 -2.29 -31.63 12.08
CA SER A 195 -2.48 -32.66 11.05
C SER A 195 -3.92 -33.22 11.03
N SER A 196 -4.86 -32.61 11.76
CA SER A 196 -6.20 -33.14 12.02
C SER A 196 -7.37 -32.18 11.75
N SER A 197 -7.14 -30.93 11.32
CA SER A 197 -8.23 -30.05 10.89
C SER A 197 -8.71 -30.43 9.48
N SER A 198 -9.97 -30.84 9.36
CA SER A 198 -10.61 -31.27 8.11
C SER A 198 -11.10 -30.11 7.22
N ALA A 199 -10.87 -28.85 7.61
CA ALA A 199 -11.27 -27.69 6.82
C ALA A 199 -10.09 -27.22 5.96
N PRO A 200 -10.18 -27.24 4.61
CA PRO A 200 -9.10 -26.76 3.76
C PRO A 200 -8.92 -25.25 3.91
N THR A 201 -7.69 -24.81 4.21
CA THR A 201 -7.30 -23.39 4.20
C THR A 201 -7.68 -22.77 2.86
N LYS A 202 -8.41 -21.65 2.90
CA LYS A 202 -8.72 -20.90 1.69
C LYS A 202 -7.42 -20.33 1.11
N LYS A 203 -7.18 -20.59 -0.18
CA LYS A 203 -6.02 -20.10 -0.92
C LYS A 203 -6.42 -18.91 -1.78
N VAL A 204 -5.48 -18.00 -2.01
CA VAL A 204 -5.62 -16.88 -2.94
C VAL A 204 -6.14 -17.39 -4.29
N PRO A 205 -7.18 -16.75 -4.86
CA PRO A 205 -7.70 -17.11 -6.17
C PRO A 205 -6.63 -17.05 -7.27
N THR A 206 -6.81 -17.87 -8.31
CA THR A 206 -5.94 -17.85 -9.50
C THR A 206 -6.73 -17.48 -10.75
N VAL A 207 -6.05 -16.86 -11.71
CA VAL A 207 -6.57 -16.48 -13.04
C VAL A 207 -5.66 -17.01 -14.15
N ARG A 208 -6.18 -17.16 -15.37
CA ARG A 208 -5.37 -17.51 -16.55
C ARG A 208 -4.53 -16.29 -16.93
N TYR A 209 -3.21 -16.43 -17.01
CA TYR A 209 -2.29 -15.32 -17.25
C TYR A 209 -2.00 -15.10 -18.74
N GLY A 210 -2.98 -14.57 -19.46
CA GLY A 210 -2.91 -14.41 -20.91
C GLY A 210 -2.51 -15.71 -21.64
N ARG A 211 -1.79 -15.56 -22.75
CA ARG A 211 -1.32 -16.64 -23.65
C ARG A 211 -0.38 -17.63 -22.97
N THR A 212 0.17 -17.28 -21.81
CA THR A 212 1.02 -18.20 -21.02
C THR A 212 0.24 -19.39 -20.48
N ASN A 213 -1.09 -19.26 -20.35
CA ASN A 213 -1.98 -20.23 -19.70
C ASN A 213 -1.63 -20.60 -18.26
N ILE A 214 -0.67 -19.90 -17.62
CA ILE A 214 -0.34 -20.09 -16.22
C ILE A 214 -1.56 -19.74 -15.36
N ARG A 215 -1.85 -20.58 -14.36
CA ARG A 215 -2.82 -20.28 -13.29
C ARG A 215 -2.14 -19.37 -12.27
N MET A 216 -2.11 -18.08 -12.58
CA MET A 216 -1.43 -17.05 -11.80
C MET A 216 -2.26 -16.70 -10.57
N PRO A 217 -1.69 -16.72 -9.35
CA PRO A 217 -2.37 -16.15 -8.18
C PRO A 217 -2.56 -14.65 -8.38
N ILE A 218 -3.72 -14.13 -7.99
CA ILE A 218 -4.04 -12.70 -8.18
C ILE A 218 -3.17 -11.78 -7.30
N VAL A 219 -2.46 -12.35 -6.32
CA VAL A 219 -1.41 -11.69 -5.53
C VAL A 219 -0.10 -12.45 -5.74
N SER A 220 0.99 -11.71 -5.92
CA SER A 220 2.35 -12.23 -6.07
C SER A 220 3.28 -11.68 -4.99
N LEU A 221 4.33 -12.44 -4.69
CA LEU A 221 5.33 -12.08 -3.69
C LEU A 221 6.52 -11.36 -4.35
N GLY A 222 6.72 -10.10 -4.00
CA GLY A 222 7.83 -9.28 -4.51
C GLY A 222 9.02 -9.31 -3.58
N CYS A 223 10.20 -9.60 -4.15
CA CYS A 223 11.39 -9.89 -3.37
C CYS A 223 12.34 -8.71 -3.16
N MET A 224 12.01 -7.52 -3.66
CA MET A 224 12.80 -6.28 -3.53
C MET A 224 13.06 -5.84 -2.07
N ARG A 225 12.38 -6.44 -1.09
CA ARG A 225 12.55 -6.14 0.34
C ARG A 225 13.26 -7.25 1.12
N PHE A 226 13.66 -8.32 0.45
CA PHE A 226 14.29 -9.48 1.08
C PHE A 226 15.80 -9.37 1.20
N GLN A 227 16.42 -8.59 0.30
CA GLN A 227 17.87 -8.55 0.24
C GLN A 227 18.47 -7.96 1.50
N GLN A 228 19.47 -8.65 2.04
CA GLN A 228 20.33 -8.13 3.09
C GLN A 228 21.11 -6.90 2.62
N THR A 229 21.41 -6.81 1.32
CA THR A 229 22.15 -5.69 0.74
C THR A 229 21.76 -5.47 -0.72
N TRP A 230 21.77 -4.21 -1.15
CA TRP A 230 21.63 -3.83 -2.57
C TRP A 230 22.92 -4.06 -3.35
N ASN A 231 24.07 -4.14 -2.68
CA ASN A 231 25.34 -4.43 -3.33
C ASN A 231 25.55 -5.96 -3.42
N SER A 232 25.24 -6.52 -4.59
CA SER A 232 25.41 -7.96 -4.85
C SER A 232 26.86 -8.45 -4.72
N ALA A 233 27.85 -7.56 -4.77
CA ALA A 233 29.26 -7.92 -4.55
C ALA A 233 29.59 -8.11 -3.06
N SER A 234 28.78 -7.56 -2.16
CA SER A 234 28.97 -7.70 -0.71
C SER A 234 28.47 -9.04 -0.16
N VAL A 235 27.55 -9.70 -0.85
CA VAL A 235 27.03 -11.03 -0.52
C VAL A 235 26.93 -11.83 -1.82
N SER A 236 27.98 -12.60 -2.09
CA SER A 236 28.12 -13.41 -3.31
C SER A 236 28.09 -14.91 -3.05
N SER A 237 28.19 -15.35 -1.79
CA SER A 237 28.15 -16.76 -1.41
C SER A 237 27.24 -17.03 -0.20
N PRO A 238 26.72 -18.26 -0.04
CA PRO A 238 25.79 -18.60 1.04
C PRO A 238 26.28 -18.32 2.46
N ASP A 239 27.59 -18.47 2.71
CA ASP A 239 28.22 -18.25 4.02
C ASP A 239 28.25 -16.78 4.47
N GLN A 240 27.98 -15.85 3.55
CA GLN A 240 27.93 -14.41 3.81
C GLN A 240 26.52 -13.90 4.13
N VAL A 241 25.50 -14.77 3.98
CA VAL A 241 24.12 -14.42 4.27
C VAL A 241 23.88 -14.49 5.78
N ASP A 242 23.40 -13.39 6.35
CA ASP A 242 23.01 -13.29 7.74
C ASP A 242 21.85 -14.24 8.04
N ALA A 243 22.01 -15.05 9.09
CA ALA A 243 21.05 -16.08 9.46
C ALA A 243 19.66 -15.51 9.79
N THR A 244 19.59 -14.34 10.44
CA THR A 244 18.31 -13.73 10.80
C THR A 244 17.57 -13.24 9.55
N CYS A 245 18.30 -12.65 8.60
CA CYS A 245 17.75 -12.27 7.29
C CYS A 245 17.20 -13.49 6.54
N GLN A 246 17.98 -14.57 6.52
CA GLN A 246 17.63 -15.79 5.81
C GLN A 246 16.42 -16.50 6.45
N ASP A 247 16.38 -16.62 7.78
CA ASP A 247 15.26 -17.22 8.51
C ASP A 247 13.96 -16.44 8.29
N ASN A 248 14.04 -15.11 8.29
CA ASN A 248 12.88 -14.27 7.97
C ASN A 248 12.40 -14.49 6.53
N LEU A 249 13.29 -14.58 5.55
CA LEU A 249 12.92 -14.89 4.17
C LEU A 249 12.22 -16.25 4.05
N VAL A 250 12.77 -17.29 4.70
CA VAL A 250 12.15 -18.62 4.77
C VAL A 250 10.74 -18.53 5.35
N ARG A 251 10.54 -17.77 6.43
CA ARG A 251 9.23 -17.54 7.05
C ARG A 251 8.25 -16.84 6.11
N ILE A 252 8.71 -15.82 5.37
CA ILE A 252 7.88 -15.13 4.38
C ILE A 252 7.45 -16.07 3.26
N LEU A 253 8.39 -16.80 2.65
CA LEU A 253 8.08 -17.74 1.56
C LEU A 253 7.13 -18.84 2.03
N ARG A 254 7.36 -19.39 3.22
CA ARG A 254 6.47 -20.40 3.82
C ARG A 254 5.05 -19.84 4.02
N HIS A 255 4.93 -18.61 4.53
CA HIS A 255 3.62 -17.96 4.69
C HIS A 255 2.94 -17.68 3.34
N ALA A 256 3.69 -17.21 2.35
CA ALA A 256 3.19 -16.97 1.00
C ALA A 256 2.63 -18.25 0.35
N VAL A 257 3.38 -19.35 0.40
CA VAL A 257 2.94 -20.66 -0.12
C VAL A 257 1.66 -21.14 0.58
N ARG A 258 1.57 -20.98 1.91
CA ARG A 258 0.36 -21.32 2.70
C ARG A 258 -0.86 -20.52 2.25
N CYS A 259 -0.68 -19.23 1.99
CA CYS A 259 -1.73 -18.36 1.46
C CYS A 259 -2.12 -18.70 0.01
N GLY A 260 -1.40 -19.57 -0.69
CA GLY A 260 -1.56 -19.79 -2.14
C GLY A 260 -0.91 -18.72 -3.01
N ILE A 261 -0.07 -17.86 -2.43
CA ILE A 261 0.76 -16.89 -3.14
C ILE A 261 2.03 -17.63 -3.58
N ASN A 262 1.93 -18.35 -4.70
CA ASN A 262 3.00 -19.20 -5.23
C ASN A 262 3.77 -18.59 -6.40
N HIS A 263 3.52 -17.32 -6.74
CA HIS A 263 4.36 -16.55 -7.65
C HIS A 263 5.38 -15.71 -6.87
N VAL A 264 6.65 -16.03 -7.04
CA VAL A 264 7.80 -15.37 -6.39
C VAL A 264 8.57 -14.58 -7.45
N GLU A 265 8.60 -13.26 -7.29
CA GLU A 265 9.20 -12.33 -8.23
C GLU A 265 10.45 -11.66 -7.66
N THR A 266 11.57 -11.78 -8.37
CA THR A 266 12.84 -11.13 -8.05
C THR A 266 13.50 -10.49 -9.28
N ALA A 267 14.71 -9.94 -9.11
CA ALA A 267 15.51 -9.38 -10.18
C ALA A 267 17.00 -9.37 -9.82
N ARG A 268 17.88 -9.40 -10.84
CA ARG A 268 19.34 -9.17 -10.65
C ARG A 268 19.64 -7.87 -9.91
N ALA A 269 18.84 -6.84 -10.18
CA ALA A 269 19.00 -5.51 -9.59
C ALA A 269 18.62 -5.45 -8.09
N TYR A 270 18.02 -6.50 -7.54
CA TYR A 270 17.63 -6.57 -6.13
C TYR A 270 18.76 -7.17 -5.28
N GLY A 271 19.99 -6.70 -5.51
CA GLY A 271 21.18 -7.09 -4.74
C GLY A 271 21.38 -8.60 -4.62
N CYS A 272 21.42 -9.12 -3.39
CA CYS A 272 21.62 -10.55 -3.11
C CYS A 272 20.33 -11.40 -3.08
N SER A 273 19.18 -10.84 -3.45
CA SER A 273 17.87 -11.53 -3.34
C SER A 273 17.81 -12.89 -4.05
N GLU A 274 18.30 -13.04 -5.28
CA GLU A 274 18.27 -14.31 -6.02
C GLU A 274 18.99 -15.44 -5.27
N LEU A 275 20.15 -15.13 -4.69
CA LEU A 275 20.93 -16.09 -3.89
C LEU A 275 20.15 -16.49 -2.63
N GLN A 276 19.63 -15.51 -1.89
CA GLN A 276 18.88 -15.76 -0.65
C GLN A 276 17.59 -16.54 -0.91
N ILE A 277 16.89 -16.24 -2.01
CA ILE A 277 15.70 -16.99 -2.44
C ILE A 277 16.07 -18.43 -2.76
N GLY A 278 17.16 -18.67 -3.51
CA GLY A 278 17.60 -20.04 -3.82
C GLY A 278 17.86 -20.88 -2.57
N LEU A 279 18.53 -20.29 -1.57
CA LEU A 279 18.76 -20.92 -0.26
C LEU A 279 17.45 -21.18 0.49
N ALA A 280 16.51 -20.24 0.47
CA ALA A 280 15.24 -20.39 1.18
C ALA A 280 14.32 -21.42 0.50
N LEU A 281 14.32 -21.48 -0.84
CA LEU A 281 13.60 -22.49 -1.61
C LEU A 281 14.10 -23.89 -1.29
N ARG A 282 15.42 -24.08 -1.14
CA ARG A 282 15.99 -25.37 -0.70
C ARG A 282 15.38 -25.82 0.63
N VAL A 283 15.33 -24.95 1.62
CA VAL A 283 14.71 -25.24 2.93
C VAL A 283 13.25 -25.65 2.76
N LEU A 284 12.46 -24.90 1.98
CA LEU A 284 11.05 -25.22 1.74
C LEU A 284 10.85 -26.57 1.04
N PHE A 285 11.73 -26.91 0.10
CA PHE A 285 11.69 -28.19 -0.61
C PHE A 285 12.08 -29.36 0.30
N ASP A 286 13.14 -29.20 1.09
CA ASP A 286 13.62 -30.23 2.02
C ASP A 286 12.60 -30.49 3.15
N GLU A 287 11.87 -29.47 3.59
CA GLU A 287 10.75 -29.57 4.53
C GLU A 287 9.48 -30.20 3.92
N GLY A 288 9.41 -30.33 2.59
CA GLY A 288 8.19 -30.76 1.89
C GLY A 288 7.07 -29.72 1.93
N THR A 289 7.37 -28.45 2.20
CA THR A 289 6.39 -27.35 2.19
C THR A 289 5.80 -27.14 0.79
N CYS A 290 6.64 -27.26 -0.24
CA CYS A 290 6.25 -27.24 -1.64
C CYS A 290 7.31 -27.97 -2.48
N ARG A 291 7.02 -28.18 -3.76
CA ARG A 291 7.98 -28.63 -4.76
C ARG A 291 8.25 -27.52 -5.76
N ARG A 292 9.30 -27.66 -6.58
CA ARG A 292 9.65 -26.66 -7.60
C ARG A 292 8.50 -26.38 -8.55
N GLU A 293 7.77 -27.41 -8.98
CA GLU A 293 6.63 -27.30 -9.90
C GLU A 293 5.39 -26.65 -9.29
N ASP A 294 5.33 -26.52 -7.96
CA ASP A 294 4.21 -25.85 -7.28
C ASP A 294 4.39 -24.31 -7.26
N LEU A 295 5.56 -23.81 -7.69
CA LEU A 295 5.94 -22.39 -7.70
C LEU A 295 6.07 -21.84 -9.12
N ILE A 296 5.71 -20.56 -9.27
CA ILE A 296 6.02 -19.73 -10.44
C ILE A 296 7.17 -18.82 -10.03
N ILE A 297 8.34 -18.98 -10.64
CA ILE A 297 9.51 -18.14 -10.33
C ILE A 297 9.75 -17.15 -11.46
N GLN A 298 9.77 -15.86 -11.11
CA GLN A 298 10.10 -14.76 -12.02
C GLN A 298 11.43 -14.11 -11.62
N THR A 299 12.32 -13.92 -12.60
CA THR A 299 13.46 -12.98 -12.45
C THR A 299 13.54 -11.97 -13.59
N LYS A 300 14.37 -10.93 -13.42
CA LYS A 300 14.56 -9.83 -14.38
C LYS A 300 16.02 -9.51 -14.62
N GLY A 301 16.38 -9.34 -15.89
CA GLY A 301 17.73 -8.94 -16.30
C GLY A 301 17.73 -7.56 -16.93
N GLY A 302 18.61 -6.67 -16.45
CA GLY A 302 18.83 -5.35 -17.03
C GLY A 302 19.67 -5.37 -18.31
N ILE A 303 19.59 -4.30 -19.08
CA ILE A 303 20.34 -4.09 -20.33
C ILE A 303 20.97 -2.69 -20.32
N SER A 304 22.08 -2.50 -21.04
CA SER A 304 22.72 -1.20 -21.25
C SER A 304 23.17 -1.03 -22.70
N SER A 305 23.69 0.17 -23.01
CA SER A 305 24.28 0.50 -24.31
C SER A 305 25.51 -0.34 -24.68
N THR A 306 26.13 -1.01 -23.70
CA THR A 306 27.34 -1.84 -23.92
C THR A 306 27.07 -3.34 -23.88
N THR A 307 25.94 -3.78 -23.32
CA THR A 307 25.60 -5.22 -23.19
C THR A 307 25.61 -5.96 -24.53
N THR A 308 26.49 -6.92 -24.73
CA THR A 308 26.42 -7.81 -25.91
C THR A 308 25.37 -8.91 -25.73
N LYS A 309 24.96 -9.57 -26.83
CA LYS A 309 24.04 -10.72 -26.77
C LYS A 309 24.57 -11.85 -25.87
N GLU A 310 25.86 -12.17 -26.00
CA GLU A 310 26.55 -13.20 -25.20
C GLU A 310 26.56 -12.84 -23.70
N GLU A 311 26.90 -11.60 -23.35
CA GLU A 311 26.88 -11.13 -21.97
C GLU A 311 25.47 -11.17 -21.38
N TYR A 312 24.44 -10.81 -22.16
CA TYR A 312 23.06 -10.87 -21.68
C TYR A 312 22.61 -12.31 -21.43
N ARG A 313 22.96 -13.23 -22.33
CA ARG A 313 22.71 -14.66 -22.14
C ARG A 313 23.40 -15.19 -20.87
N SER A 314 24.68 -14.90 -20.71
CA SER A 314 25.49 -15.31 -19.55
C SER A 314 24.91 -14.77 -18.24
N GLN A 315 24.49 -13.50 -18.23
CA GLN A 315 23.79 -12.89 -17.11
C GLN A 315 22.54 -13.69 -16.72
N ILE A 316 21.69 -14.07 -17.67
CA ILE A 316 20.43 -14.78 -17.36
C ILE A 316 20.72 -16.17 -16.77
N LEU A 317 21.74 -16.86 -17.28
CA LEU A 317 22.18 -18.15 -16.74
C LEU A 317 22.72 -18.02 -15.31
N GLU A 318 23.50 -16.96 -15.01
CA GLU A 318 23.98 -16.66 -13.66
C GLU A 318 22.80 -16.44 -12.69
N GLN A 319 21.76 -15.71 -13.12
CA GLN A 319 20.57 -15.49 -12.30
C GLN A 319 19.85 -16.80 -11.94
N ILE A 320 19.72 -17.71 -12.91
CA ILE A 320 19.11 -19.03 -12.73
C ILE A 320 19.97 -19.89 -11.78
N GLU A 321 21.30 -19.83 -11.94
CA GLU A 321 22.26 -20.52 -11.07
C GLU A 321 22.19 -20.00 -9.62
N ARG A 322 22.13 -18.69 -9.41
CA ARG A 322 22.00 -18.08 -8.07
C ARG A 322 20.71 -18.51 -7.36
N LEU A 323 19.63 -18.65 -8.12
CA LEU A 323 18.37 -19.21 -7.61
C LEU A 323 18.47 -20.71 -7.30
N GLY A 324 19.52 -21.41 -7.75
CA GLY A 324 19.70 -22.84 -7.58
C GLY A 324 18.66 -23.67 -8.34
N LEU A 325 18.20 -23.17 -9.50
CA LEU A 325 17.14 -23.76 -10.31
C LEU A 325 17.64 -24.19 -11.68
N ASP A 326 16.94 -25.13 -12.32
CA ASP A 326 17.23 -25.51 -13.71
C ASP A 326 16.59 -24.54 -14.73
N TYR A 327 15.49 -23.89 -14.33
CA TYR A 327 14.69 -22.99 -15.15
C TYR A 327 13.91 -21.97 -14.31
N VAL A 328 13.53 -20.86 -14.93
CA VAL A 328 12.53 -19.90 -14.42
C VAL A 328 11.27 -19.93 -15.28
N ASP A 329 10.12 -19.73 -14.64
CA ASP A 329 8.83 -19.72 -15.34
C ASP A 329 8.66 -18.44 -16.14
N LEU A 330 9.08 -17.31 -15.57
CA LEU A 330 8.94 -15.99 -16.16
C LEU A 330 10.31 -15.28 -16.14
N PHE A 331 10.77 -14.80 -17.29
CA PHE A 331 11.91 -13.88 -17.36
C PHE A 331 11.47 -12.55 -17.94
N SER A 332 11.83 -11.43 -17.30
CA SER A 332 11.53 -10.10 -17.83
C SER A 332 12.80 -9.32 -18.19
N VAL A 333 12.77 -8.62 -19.33
CA VAL A 333 13.72 -7.54 -19.58
C VAL A 333 13.42 -6.40 -18.61
N HIS A 334 14.38 -6.03 -17.77
CA HIS A 334 14.17 -5.06 -16.70
C HIS A 334 14.34 -3.62 -17.21
N GLY A 335 13.32 -2.79 -17.06
CA GLY A 335 13.42 -1.35 -17.22
C GLY A 335 13.41 -0.87 -18.66
N VAL A 336 12.55 -1.45 -19.50
CA VAL A 336 12.35 -1.00 -20.89
C VAL A 336 11.61 0.34 -20.87
N ASN A 337 12.38 1.42 -20.74
CA ASN A 337 11.88 2.76 -20.39
C ASN A 337 12.04 3.81 -21.50
N THR A 338 12.75 3.49 -22.58
CA THR A 338 13.13 4.46 -23.62
C THR A 338 13.18 3.81 -25.00
N ALA A 339 13.16 4.61 -26.06
CA ALA A 339 13.36 4.13 -27.43
C ALA A 339 14.73 3.44 -27.62
N ALA A 340 15.78 3.92 -26.96
CA ALA A 340 17.10 3.27 -27.02
C ALA A 340 17.05 1.84 -26.46
N HIS A 341 16.30 1.58 -25.38
CA HIS A 341 16.12 0.22 -24.87
C HIS A 341 15.43 -0.68 -25.91
N HIS A 342 14.45 -0.15 -26.66
CA HIS A 342 13.83 -0.87 -27.76
C HIS A 342 14.84 -1.19 -28.86
N ASP A 343 15.67 -0.24 -29.27
CA ASP A 343 16.68 -0.46 -30.31
C ASP A 343 17.75 -1.47 -29.89
N TRP A 344 18.17 -1.48 -28.63
CA TRP A 344 19.07 -2.52 -28.12
C TRP A 344 18.44 -3.92 -28.11
N LEU A 345 17.11 -4.00 -27.97
CA LEU A 345 16.39 -5.27 -27.99
C LEU A 345 16.19 -5.82 -29.41
N PHE A 346 15.95 -4.94 -30.39
CA PHE A 346 15.46 -5.35 -31.71
C PHE A 346 16.30 -4.87 -32.91
N ASN A 347 17.17 -3.89 -32.73
CA ASN A 347 17.92 -3.20 -33.80
C ASN A 347 19.40 -2.97 -33.43
N ARG A 348 20.03 -3.88 -32.69
CA ARG A 348 21.33 -3.60 -32.05
C ARG A 348 22.54 -3.69 -32.99
N GLY A 349 22.45 -4.48 -34.07
CA GLY A 349 23.53 -4.68 -35.03
C GLY A 349 24.48 -5.85 -34.69
N GLU A 350 25.27 -6.26 -35.69
CA GLU A 350 26.19 -7.41 -35.61
C GLU A 350 27.38 -7.16 -34.67
N GLU A 351 27.81 -5.92 -34.49
CA GLU A 351 28.94 -5.58 -33.61
C GLU A 351 28.69 -5.92 -32.13
N TYR A 352 27.44 -6.13 -31.73
CA TYR A 352 27.05 -6.60 -30.38
C TYR A 352 26.69 -8.10 -30.33
N GLY A 353 26.94 -8.83 -31.42
CA GLY A 353 26.53 -10.22 -31.59
C GLY A 353 25.04 -10.39 -31.91
N GLY A 354 24.36 -9.32 -32.34
CA GLY A 354 22.94 -9.31 -32.68
C GLY A 354 22.03 -8.72 -31.61
N ASN A 355 20.73 -8.93 -31.79
CA ASN A 355 19.68 -8.37 -30.95
C ASN A 355 19.62 -9.05 -29.58
N LEU A 356 19.43 -8.28 -28.52
CA LEU A 356 19.37 -8.83 -27.16
C LEU A 356 18.15 -9.75 -26.94
N ILE A 357 17.04 -9.52 -27.65
CA ILE A 357 15.86 -10.37 -27.50
C ILE A 357 16.14 -11.82 -27.95
N ASP A 358 17.08 -12.02 -28.88
CA ASP A 358 17.39 -13.35 -29.41
C ASP A 358 18.09 -14.22 -28.37
N ALA A 359 18.92 -13.65 -27.49
CA ALA A 359 19.48 -14.39 -26.35
C ALA A 359 18.38 -14.98 -25.44
N VAL A 360 17.30 -14.25 -25.21
CA VAL A 360 16.18 -14.70 -24.36
C VAL A 360 15.36 -15.78 -25.09
N ARG A 361 15.20 -15.65 -26.41
CA ARG A 361 14.52 -16.66 -27.25
C ARG A 361 15.30 -17.97 -27.28
N GLU A 362 16.62 -17.92 -27.44
CA GLU A 362 17.50 -19.10 -27.37
C GLU A 362 17.39 -19.79 -26.01
N LEU A 363 17.40 -19.03 -24.91
CA LEU A 363 17.20 -19.59 -23.57
C LEU A 363 15.80 -20.18 -23.35
N LYS A 364 14.78 -19.70 -24.09
CA LYS A 364 13.45 -20.32 -24.11
C LYS A 364 13.45 -21.64 -24.87
N GLU A 365 14.11 -21.71 -26.02
CA GLU A 365 14.29 -22.95 -26.80
C GLU A 365 15.06 -24.02 -26.00
N GLU A 366 16.03 -23.60 -25.19
CA GLU A 366 16.79 -24.48 -24.30
C GLU A 366 16.03 -24.88 -23.01
N GLY A 367 14.83 -24.34 -22.79
CA GLY A 367 14.00 -24.64 -21.62
C GLY A 367 14.47 -23.97 -20.33
N LYS A 368 15.41 -23.02 -20.38
CA LYS A 368 15.88 -22.23 -19.22
C LYS A 368 14.87 -21.15 -18.81
N VAL A 369 14.10 -20.63 -19.76
CA VAL A 369 13.04 -19.64 -19.57
C VAL A 369 11.75 -20.17 -20.20
N ARG A 370 10.61 -20.13 -19.50
CA ARG A 370 9.34 -20.57 -20.11
C ARG A 370 8.60 -19.45 -20.83
N TRP A 371 8.50 -18.28 -20.22
CA TRP A 371 7.80 -17.12 -20.80
C TRP A 371 8.60 -15.84 -20.68
N ILE A 372 8.52 -15.01 -21.71
CA ILE A 372 9.33 -13.80 -21.87
C ILE A 372 8.44 -12.58 -21.67
N GLY A 373 8.81 -11.69 -20.77
CA GLY A 373 8.09 -10.43 -20.55
C GLY A 373 9.03 -9.25 -20.48
N PHE A 374 8.48 -8.09 -20.14
CA PHE A 374 9.27 -6.91 -19.84
C PHE A 374 8.68 -6.15 -18.65
N SER A 375 9.53 -5.42 -17.94
CA SER A 375 9.14 -4.54 -16.84
C SER A 375 9.47 -3.11 -17.19
N THR A 376 8.58 -2.17 -16.82
CA THR A 376 8.69 -0.80 -17.30
C THR A 376 8.16 0.25 -16.31
N HIS A 377 8.78 1.42 -16.36
CA HIS A 377 8.33 2.69 -15.79
C HIS A 377 8.22 3.77 -16.88
N ALA A 378 8.21 3.36 -18.15
CA ALA A 378 8.19 4.29 -19.28
C ALA A 378 6.88 5.09 -19.34
N PRO A 379 6.87 6.20 -20.09
CA PRO A 379 5.63 6.81 -20.52
C PRO A 379 4.78 5.87 -21.38
N ALA A 380 3.47 6.09 -21.39
CA ALA A 380 2.49 5.17 -21.97
C ALA A 380 2.77 4.83 -23.44
N HIS A 381 3.16 5.80 -24.26
CA HIS A 381 3.45 5.59 -25.69
C HIS A 381 4.67 4.67 -25.93
N VAL A 382 5.68 4.70 -25.06
CA VAL A 382 6.84 3.80 -25.13
C VAL A 382 6.41 2.37 -24.80
N ILE A 383 5.60 2.20 -23.75
CA ILE A 383 5.06 0.88 -23.37
C ILE A 383 4.25 0.30 -24.52
N ARG A 384 3.38 1.11 -25.14
CA ARG A 384 2.59 0.73 -26.30
C ARG A 384 3.46 0.19 -27.43
N GLY A 385 4.49 0.93 -27.83
CA GLY A 385 5.41 0.51 -28.89
C GLY A 385 6.10 -0.82 -28.58
N VAL A 386 6.44 -1.08 -27.33
CA VAL A 386 7.02 -2.38 -26.91
C VAL A 386 6.00 -3.51 -26.98
N ILE A 387 4.75 -3.28 -26.56
CA ILE A 387 3.66 -4.26 -26.67
C ILE A 387 3.39 -4.62 -28.14
N GLU A 388 3.35 -3.63 -29.02
CA GLU A 388 3.05 -3.80 -30.46
C GLU A 388 4.13 -4.58 -31.23
N THR A 389 5.33 -4.76 -30.66
CA THR A 389 6.35 -5.67 -31.24
C THR A 389 5.88 -7.13 -31.31
N GLY A 390 4.91 -7.52 -30.48
CA GLY A 390 4.43 -8.90 -30.37
C GLY A 390 5.46 -9.88 -29.78
N ALA A 391 6.60 -9.39 -29.27
CA ALA A 391 7.72 -10.21 -28.83
C ALA A 391 7.59 -10.76 -27.39
N PHE A 392 6.63 -10.26 -26.61
CA PHE A 392 6.48 -10.53 -25.18
C PHE A 392 5.15 -11.23 -24.86
N ASP A 393 5.19 -12.11 -23.87
CA ASP A 393 4.07 -12.89 -23.36
C ASP A 393 3.32 -12.18 -22.22
N TYR A 394 3.99 -11.27 -21.50
CA TYR A 394 3.42 -10.50 -20.39
C TYR A 394 4.18 -9.19 -20.14
N VAL A 395 3.54 -8.28 -19.39
CA VAL A 395 4.08 -6.98 -18.99
C VAL A 395 3.96 -6.71 -17.50
N ASN A 396 5.03 -6.17 -16.91
CA ASN A 396 5.09 -5.63 -15.56
C ASN A 396 5.06 -4.09 -15.61
N LEU A 397 3.98 -3.44 -15.17
CA LEU A 397 3.79 -1.99 -15.30
C LEU A 397 3.18 -1.32 -14.06
N HIS A 398 3.22 0.01 -14.01
CA HIS A 398 2.49 0.81 -13.03
C HIS A 398 1.08 1.15 -13.53
N TYR A 399 0.06 0.70 -12.80
CA TYR A 399 -1.32 1.12 -12.95
C TYR A 399 -1.98 1.01 -11.58
N HIS A 400 -2.51 2.10 -11.04
CA HIS A 400 -3.00 2.14 -9.65
C HIS A 400 -4.06 3.21 -9.43
N PHE A 401 -4.88 3.00 -8.39
CA PHE A 401 -6.02 3.83 -8.02
C PHE A 401 -5.71 5.33 -7.91
N MET A 402 -4.61 5.70 -7.26
CA MET A 402 -4.24 7.12 -7.14
C MET A 402 -3.77 7.75 -8.46
N GLY A 403 -3.61 6.95 -9.52
CA GLY A 403 -2.97 7.35 -10.77
C GLY A 403 -1.50 7.72 -10.58
N SER A 404 -0.79 7.99 -11.66
CA SER A 404 0.48 8.74 -11.64
C SER A 404 0.56 9.58 -12.90
N TYR A 405 1.34 10.67 -12.88
CA TYR A 405 1.47 11.50 -14.07
C TYR A 405 2.00 10.70 -15.29
N THR A 406 3.01 9.84 -15.11
CA THR A 406 3.55 9.02 -16.21
C THR A 406 2.64 7.87 -16.65
N ALA A 407 1.75 7.39 -15.77
CA ALA A 407 0.78 6.34 -16.07
C ALA A 407 -0.58 6.86 -16.53
N SER A 408 -0.87 8.17 -16.42
CA SER A 408 -2.18 8.76 -16.79
C SER A 408 -2.18 9.37 -18.19
N GLY A 409 -1.09 9.21 -18.95
CA GLY A 409 -0.87 9.84 -20.24
C GLY A 409 -0.04 11.11 -20.05
N ASP A 410 1.17 11.12 -20.61
CA ASP A 410 1.86 12.37 -20.87
C ASP A 410 1.08 13.13 -21.95
N GLY A 411 0.97 14.45 -21.87
CA GLY A 411 0.23 15.29 -22.83
C GLY A 411 0.69 15.20 -24.30
N ASP A 412 1.56 14.24 -24.63
CA ASP A 412 2.14 13.89 -25.92
C ASP A 412 1.22 12.99 -26.80
N ALA A 413 -0.10 13.12 -26.67
CA ALA A 413 -1.11 12.48 -27.56
C ALA A 413 -1.50 11.00 -27.31
N THR A 414 -1.40 10.49 -26.07
CA THR A 414 -2.09 9.23 -25.70
C THR A 414 -3.23 9.50 -24.72
N TYR A 415 -4.45 9.61 -25.26
CA TYR A 415 -5.65 9.54 -24.44
C TYR A 415 -5.68 8.14 -23.80
N GLU A 416 -5.81 8.06 -22.46
CA GLU A 416 -5.91 6.86 -21.59
C GLU A 416 -4.64 6.36 -20.86
N GLY A 417 -3.44 6.88 -21.15
CA GLY A 417 -2.23 6.47 -20.42
C GLY A 417 -2.00 4.95 -20.37
N ASN A 418 -1.70 4.42 -19.18
CA ASN A 418 -1.48 2.98 -18.98
C ASN A 418 -2.76 2.15 -18.99
N LEU A 419 -3.95 2.74 -18.85
CA LEU A 419 -5.19 1.98 -19.08
C LEU A 419 -5.25 1.49 -20.53
N GLY A 420 -4.87 2.34 -21.50
CA GLY A 420 -4.76 1.95 -22.90
C GLY A 420 -3.77 0.80 -23.12
N ASN A 421 -2.64 0.81 -22.40
CA ASN A 421 -1.66 -0.28 -22.45
C ASN A 421 -2.18 -1.58 -21.81
N VAL A 422 -2.96 -1.49 -20.72
CA VAL A 422 -3.60 -2.65 -20.10
C VAL A 422 -4.63 -3.26 -21.06
N ARG A 423 -5.46 -2.45 -21.71
CA ARG A 423 -6.42 -2.90 -22.74
C ARG A 423 -5.73 -3.56 -23.92
N LEU A 424 -4.70 -2.92 -24.47
CA LEU A 424 -3.91 -3.47 -25.57
C LEU A 424 -3.24 -4.80 -25.19
N ALA A 425 -2.70 -4.91 -23.99
CA ALA A 425 -2.14 -6.16 -23.49
C ALA A 425 -3.21 -7.26 -23.45
N HIS A 426 -4.45 -6.97 -23.03
CA HIS A 426 -5.56 -7.92 -23.06
C HIS A 426 -6.00 -8.29 -24.48
N GLU A 427 -6.09 -7.32 -25.40
CA GLU A 427 -6.40 -7.58 -26.82
C GLU A 427 -5.41 -8.55 -27.46
N LEU A 428 -4.14 -8.47 -27.06
CA LEU A 428 -3.08 -9.37 -27.51
C LEU A 428 -2.93 -10.61 -26.62
N ASP A 429 -3.85 -10.88 -25.70
CA ASP A 429 -3.78 -12.01 -24.77
C ASP A 429 -2.44 -12.07 -24.00
N MET A 430 -1.94 -10.93 -23.52
CA MET A 430 -0.74 -10.86 -22.67
C MET A 430 -1.11 -10.92 -21.19
N GLY A 431 -0.21 -11.49 -20.39
CA GLY A 431 -0.28 -11.37 -18.93
C GLY A 431 -0.04 -9.92 -18.48
N VAL A 432 -0.80 -9.44 -17.49
CA VAL A 432 -0.66 -8.09 -16.93
C VAL A 432 -0.39 -8.17 -15.43
N PHE A 433 0.81 -7.74 -15.04
CA PHE A 433 1.28 -7.71 -13.67
C PHE A 433 1.52 -6.25 -13.24
N VAL A 434 0.75 -5.77 -12.25
CA VAL A 434 0.97 -4.46 -11.64
C VAL A 434 2.05 -4.49 -10.57
N ILE A 435 3.10 -3.69 -10.77
CA ILE A 435 4.18 -3.48 -9.80
C ILE A 435 3.88 -2.29 -8.88
N SER A 436 4.38 -2.33 -7.65
CA SER A 436 4.23 -1.28 -6.64
C SER A 436 2.79 -0.74 -6.38
N PRO A 437 1.76 -1.62 -6.35
CA PRO A 437 0.36 -1.20 -6.22
C PRO A 437 0.09 -0.41 -4.92
N PHE A 438 0.88 -0.64 -3.87
CA PHE A 438 0.69 0.01 -2.57
C PHE A 438 1.66 1.16 -2.30
N ASP A 439 2.96 1.04 -2.62
CA ASP A 439 3.94 2.14 -2.40
C ASP A 439 3.79 3.26 -3.43
N LYS A 440 3.85 2.91 -4.71
CA LYS A 440 3.66 3.89 -5.79
C LYS A 440 2.20 4.22 -6.00
N GLY A 441 1.28 3.30 -5.66
CA GLY A 441 -0.15 3.55 -5.62
C GLY A 441 -0.68 4.29 -4.38
N GLY A 442 0.17 5.10 -3.73
CA GLY A 442 -0.30 6.01 -2.69
C GLY A 442 0.03 5.66 -1.25
N ARG A 443 1.05 4.84 -0.99
CA ARG A 443 1.40 4.37 0.37
C ARG A 443 0.18 3.91 1.17
N LEU A 444 -0.66 3.07 0.57
CA LEU A 444 -1.92 2.62 1.19
C LEU A 444 -1.71 1.85 2.52
N TYR A 445 -0.47 1.40 2.76
CA TYR A 445 -0.02 0.80 4.03
C TYR A 445 0.30 1.81 5.14
N ALA A 446 0.26 3.10 4.84
CA ALA A 446 0.41 4.23 5.76
C ALA A 446 -0.60 5.33 5.34
N PRO A 447 -1.91 5.02 5.40
CA PRO A 447 -2.96 5.89 4.87
C PRO A 447 -3.09 7.19 5.67
N SER A 448 -3.68 8.21 5.07
CA SER A 448 -4.19 9.38 5.81
C SER A 448 -5.43 9.02 6.64
N HIS A 449 -5.80 9.89 7.58
CA HIS A 449 -7.11 9.78 8.23
C HIS A 449 -8.27 9.87 7.22
N LEU A 450 -8.16 10.74 6.20
CA LEU A 450 -9.19 10.89 5.19
C LEU A 450 -9.43 9.63 4.36
N ILE A 451 -8.39 8.94 3.91
CA ILE A 451 -8.61 7.74 3.09
C ILE A 451 -9.20 6.61 3.94
N ARG A 452 -8.84 6.49 5.22
CA ARG A 452 -9.50 5.55 6.15
C ARG A 452 -10.98 5.86 6.30
N GLU A 453 -11.34 7.14 6.45
CA GLU A 453 -12.74 7.59 6.49
C GLU A 453 -13.50 7.21 5.22
N LEU A 454 -12.88 7.39 4.05
CA LEU A 454 -13.54 7.11 2.78
C LEU A 454 -13.74 5.61 2.53
N THR A 455 -12.93 4.73 3.11
CA THR A 455 -12.96 3.29 2.81
C THR A 455 -13.63 2.45 3.89
N LEU A 456 -13.58 2.87 5.17
CA LEU A 456 -14.19 2.13 6.28
C LEU A 456 -15.68 2.50 6.44
N PRO A 457 -16.51 1.59 7.00
CA PRO A 457 -16.17 0.25 7.52
C PRO A 457 -16.11 -0.87 6.48
N GLU A 458 -16.29 -0.60 5.19
CA GLU A 458 -16.41 -1.63 4.15
C GLU A 458 -15.07 -2.32 3.83
N MET A 459 -13.99 -1.53 3.79
CA MET A 459 -12.65 -2.06 3.54
C MET A 459 -11.52 -1.16 4.05
N GLU A 460 -10.40 -1.79 4.36
CA GLU A 460 -9.14 -1.07 4.62
C GLU A 460 -8.57 -0.47 3.32
N PRO A 461 -7.80 0.64 3.37
CA PRO A 461 -7.29 1.31 2.17
C PRO A 461 -6.48 0.43 1.22
N MET A 462 -5.64 -0.49 1.74
CA MET A 462 -4.91 -1.44 0.90
C MET A 462 -5.83 -2.41 0.17
N GLU A 463 -6.92 -2.85 0.81
CA GLU A 463 -7.90 -3.71 0.18
C GLU A 463 -8.64 -2.96 -0.93
N TYR A 464 -9.07 -1.72 -0.68
CA TYR A 464 -9.69 -0.90 -1.72
C TYR A 464 -8.77 -0.69 -2.93
N GLY A 465 -7.49 -0.39 -2.70
CA GLY A 465 -6.51 -0.24 -3.78
C GLY A 465 -6.34 -1.50 -4.62
N ALA A 466 -6.37 -2.68 -4.01
CA ALA A 466 -6.32 -3.97 -4.71
C ALA A 466 -7.63 -4.27 -5.46
N ALA A 467 -8.78 -4.09 -4.79
CA ALA A 467 -10.11 -4.27 -5.37
C ALA A 467 -10.33 -3.35 -6.57
N TRP A 468 -9.83 -2.12 -6.53
CA TRP A 468 -9.85 -1.19 -7.66
C TRP A 468 -9.14 -1.78 -8.89
N LEU A 469 -7.99 -2.42 -8.72
CA LEU A 469 -7.26 -3.04 -9.84
C LEU A 469 -7.99 -4.23 -10.46
N TRP A 470 -8.80 -4.94 -9.69
CA TRP A 470 -9.54 -6.11 -10.16
C TRP A 470 -10.95 -5.80 -10.65
N HIS A 471 -11.60 -4.75 -10.14
CA HIS A 471 -13.01 -4.48 -10.39
C HIS A 471 -13.30 -3.15 -11.07
N HIS A 472 -12.42 -2.14 -11.02
CA HIS A 472 -12.75 -0.80 -11.50
C HIS A 472 -13.27 -0.75 -12.94
N ASN A 473 -12.74 -1.61 -13.82
CA ASN A 473 -13.15 -1.68 -15.22
C ASN A 473 -14.56 -2.25 -15.41
N ASP A 474 -15.12 -2.96 -14.42
CA ASP A 474 -16.53 -3.39 -14.42
C ASP A 474 -17.49 -2.20 -14.15
N HIS A 475 -16.98 -1.12 -13.54
CA HIS A 475 -17.76 -0.01 -12.98
C HIS A 475 -17.50 1.34 -13.68
N CYS A 476 -16.44 1.44 -14.50
CA CYS A 476 -16.13 2.62 -15.29
C CYS A 476 -17.00 2.69 -16.56
N ARG A 477 -18.27 3.03 -16.40
CA ARG A 477 -19.18 3.33 -17.52
C ARG A 477 -19.28 4.83 -17.75
N ARG A 478 -18.47 5.34 -18.67
CA ARG A 478 -18.81 6.50 -19.52
C ARG A 478 -18.09 6.38 -20.86
N GLY A 479 -18.86 6.28 -21.94
CA GLY A 479 -18.46 6.71 -23.29
C GLY A 479 -18.05 5.64 -24.30
N ASP A 480 -17.67 4.44 -23.85
CA ASP A 480 -17.40 3.27 -24.71
C ASP A 480 -18.19 2.09 -24.15
N ASP A 481 -19.49 2.03 -24.48
CA ASP A 481 -20.42 1.03 -23.93
C ASP A 481 -20.12 -0.41 -24.41
N ASP A 482 -19.11 -0.61 -25.29
CA ASP A 482 -18.74 -1.89 -25.89
C ASP A 482 -17.31 -2.40 -25.55
N ALA A 483 -16.47 -1.64 -24.85
CA ALA A 483 -15.10 -2.07 -24.54
C ALA A 483 -15.09 -3.19 -23.46
N PRO A 484 -14.42 -4.34 -23.68
CA PRO A 484 -14.43 -5.44 -22.73
C PRO A 484 -13.67 -5.08 -21.43
N PRO A 485 -14.05 -5.66 -20.27
CA PRO A 485 -13.31 -5.48 -19.02
C PRO A 485 -11.86 -5.91 -19.19
N ALA A 486 -10.94 -5.10 -18.71
CA ALA A 486 -9.49 -5.36 -18.76
C ALA A 486 -8.91 -5.49 -17.34
N PRO A 487 -9.35 -6.46 -16.52
CA PRO A 487 -8.90 -6.57 -15.13
C PRO A 487 -7.42 -6.93 -15.04
N ILE A 488 -6.74 -6.45 -14.01
CA ILE A 488 -5.36 -6.85 -13.76
C ILE A 488 -5.29 -8.32 -13.38
N HIS A 489 -4.32 -9.06 -13.92
CA HIS A 489 -4.19 -10.49 -13.61
C HIS A 489 -3.56 -10.72 -12.24
N THR A 490 -2.53 -9.94 -11.90
CA THR A 490 -1.86 -10.05 -10.59
C THR A 490 -1.22 -8.75 -10.13
N ILE A 491 -1.13 -8.59 -8.82
CA ILE A 491 -0.49 -7.47 -8.14
C ILE A 491 0.63 -7.98 -7.24
N VAL A 492 1.71 -7.20 -7.04
CA VAL A 492 2.78 -7.58 -6.10
C VAL A 492 2.62 -6.98 -4.71
N CYS A 493 2.86 -7.80 -3.70
CA CYS A 493 3.19 -7.34 -2.36
C CYS A 493 4.68 -7.52 -2.08
N GLY A 494 5.41 -6.43 -1.87
CA GLY A 494 6.79 -6.46 -1.38
C GLY A 494 6.81 -6.61 0.14
N ALA A 495 6.92 -7.85 0.62
CA ALA A 495 6.90 -8.15 2.06
C ALA A 495 8.29 -8.01 2.68
N ALA A 496 8.38 -7.47 3.89
CA ALA A 496 9.59 -7.50 4.73
C ALA A 496 9.46 -8.54 5.87
N ARG A 497 8.24 -9.02 6.12
CA ARG A 497 7.87 -10.00 7.15
C ARG A 497 6.56 -10.71 6.77
N PRO A 498 6.23 -11.87 7.38
CA PRO A 498 5.05 -12.65 6.98
C PRO A 498 3.73 -11.86 7.02
N SER A 499 3.52 -11.06 8.05
CA SER A 499 2.28 -10.27 8.29
C SER A 499 2.00 -9.17 7.26
N ASP A 500 2.98 -8.80 6.43
CA ASP A 500 2.78 -7.86 5.31
C ASP A 500 1.85 -8.46 4.24
N LEU A 501 1.75 -9.79 4.17
CA LEU A 501 0.89 -10.50 3.23
C LEU A 501 -0.56 -10.63 3.73
N ASP A 502 -0.84 -10.39 5.01
CA ASP A 502 -2.17 -10.65 5.59
C ASP A 502 -3.26 -9.79 4.93
N GLN A 503 -3.02 -8.49 4.73
CA GLN A 503 -3.99 -7.59 4.08
C GLN A 503 -4.17 -7.88 2.57
N PRO A 504 -3.10 -8.05 1.78
CA PRO A 504 -3.24 -8.52 0.40
C PRO A 504 -3.97 -9.86 0.27
N TYR A 505 -3.75 -10.80 1.19
CA TYR A 505 -4.48 -12.06 1.26
C TYR A 505 -5.97 -11.83 1.50
N LEU A 506 -6.34 -11.05 2.53
CA LEU A 506 -7.74 -10.74 2.83
C LEU A 506 -8.43 -10.04 1.64
N ALA A 507 -7.76 -9.08 1.01
CA ALA A 507 -8.25 -8.41 -0.19
C ALA A 507 -8.53 -9.40 -1.34
N ALA A 508 -7.60 -10.33 -1.59
CA ALA A 508 -7.76 -11.35 -2.62
C ALA A 508 -8.89 -12.33 -2.32
N MET A 509 -9.11 -12.67 -1.05
CA MET A 509 -10.20 -13.55 -0.65
C MET A 509 -11.57 -12.87 -0.80
N ARG A 510 -11.65 -11.58 -0.52
CA ARG A 510 -12.89 -10.80 -0.61
C ARG A 510 -13.23 -10.39 -2.04
N SER A 511 -12.25 -10.17 -2.92
CA SER A 511 -12.47 -9.74 -4.32
C SER A 511 -13.31 -10.69 -5.16
N VAL A 512 -13.35 -11.97 -4.80
CA VAL A 512 -14.17 -12.98 -5.50
C VAL A 512 -15.58 -13.15 -4.92
N THR A 513 -15.92 -12.42 -3.86
CA THR A 513 -17.22 -12.51 -3.18
C THR A 513 -18.19 -11.43 -3.65
N ASP A 514 -19.49 -11.72 -3.63
CA ASP A 514 -20.52 -10.71 -3.94
C ASP A 514 -20.55 -9.58 -2.90
N GLU A 515 -20.26 -9.91 -1.63
CA GLU A 515 -20.13 -8.91 -0.57
C GLU A 515 -18.97 -7.96 -0.83
N GLY A 516 -17.77 -8.48 -1.13
CA GLY A 516 -16.62 -7.66 -1.47
C GLY A 516 -16.85 -6.76 -2.69
N ARG A 517 -17.57 -7.23 -3.71
CA ARG A 517 -17.97 -6.40 -4.86
C ARG A 517 -18.92 -5.26 -4.48
N ARG A 518 -19.93 -5.53 -3.64
CA ARG A 518 -20.85 -4.48 -3.16
C ARG A 518 -20.13 -3.44 -2.31
N ASP A 519 -19.26 -3.90 -1.42
CA ASP A 519 -18.46 -3.04 -0.56
C ASP A 519 -17.52 -2.17 -1.38
N PHE A 520 -16.88 -2.73 -2.41
CA PHE A 520 -16.05 -1.96 -3.34
C PHE A 520 -16.85 -0.83 -4.01
N GLU A 521 -18.05 -1.13 -4.52
CA GLU A 521 -18.88 -0.13 -5.19
C GLU A 521 -19.35 0.97 -4.22
N ALA A 522 -19.68 0.61 -2.97
CA ALA A 522 -20.04 1.58 -1.94
C ALA A 522 -18.87 2.56 -1.68
N VAL A 523 -17.65 2.04 -1.49
CA VAL A 523 -16.45 2.87 -1.31
C VAL A 523 -16.15 3.70 -2.56
N ALA A 524 -16.25 3.10 -3.75
CA ALA A 524 -16.03 3.80 -5.01
C ALA A 524 -17.01 4.96 -5.21
N SER A 525 -18.29 4.79 -4.82
CA SER A 525 -19.29 5.87 -4.86
C SER A 525 -18.91 7.02 -3.94
N ARG A 526 -18.56 6.74 -2.67
CA ARG A 526 -18.11 7.77 -1.72
C ARG A 526 -16.93 8.57 -2.25
N ILE A 527 -15.95 7.88 -2.86
CA ILE A 527 -14.78 8.54 -3.45
C ILE A 527 -15.15 9.40 -4.66
N ARG A 528 -16.07 8.96 -5.53
CA ARG A 528 -16.58 9.76 -6.66
C ARG A 528 -17.36 10.99 -6.18
N GLU A 529 -18.22 10.84 -5.18
CA GLU A 529 -18.98 11.96 -4.60
C GLU A 529 -18.05 13.00 -3.96
N ARG A 530 -17.02 12.54 -3.23
CA ARG A 530 -15.96 13.40 -2.69
C ARG A 530 -15.24 14.15 -3.82
N ARG A 531 -14.95 13.48 -4.94
CA ARG A 531 -14.29 14.07 -6.11
C ARG A 531 -15.10 15.21 -6.66
N ASP A 532 -16.37 14.98 -6.91
CA ASP A 532 -17.24 15.99 -7.53
C ASP A 532 -17.46 17.17 -6.58
N ARG A 533 -17.54 16.92 -5.27
CA ARG A 533 -17.65 17.98 -4.25
C ARG A 533 -16.40 18.85 -4.12
N VAL A 534 -15.20 18.25 -4.16
CA VAL A 534 -13.93 18.97 -3.88
C VAL A 534 -13.34 19.59 -5.12
N LEU A 535 -13.35 18.81 -6.20
CA LEU A 535 -12.72 19.18 -7.44
C LEU A 535 -13.71 19.85 -8.40
N GLY A 536 -14.98 19.46 -8.36
CA GLY A 536 -15.94 19.76 -9.42
C GLY A 536 -15.78 18.78 -10.58
N GLU A 537 -16.91 18.39 -11.20
CA GLU A 537 -16.94 17.40 -12.29
C GLU A 537 -16.06 17.84 -13.49
N ASP A 538 -16.14 19.11 -13.87
CA ASP A 538 -15.39 19.66 -15.01
C ASP A 538 -13.87 19.53 -14.81
N TRP A 539 -13.33 19.97 -13.68
CA TRP A 539 -11.90 19.83 -13.38
C TRP A 539 -11.49 18.36 -13.24
N ALA A 540 -12.30 17.54 -12.58
CA ALA A 540 -12.01 16.11 -12.42
C ALA A 540 -11.82 15.41 -13.78
N LEU A 541 -12.52 15.85 -14.82
CA LEU A 541 -12.41 15.33 -16.19
C LEU A 541 -11.33 16.02 -17.01
N THR A 542 -11.00 17.29 -16.75
CA THR A 542 -10.22 18.12 -17.68
C THR A 542 -8.87 18.63 -17.15
N TRP A 543 -8.52 18.39 -15.89
CA TRP A 543 -7.32 18.97 -15.27
C TRP A 543 -6.01 18.67 -16.01
N HIS A 544 -5.92 17.53 -16.71
CA HIS A 544 -4.74 17.07 -17.43
C HIS A 544 -4.67 17.60 -18.88
N VAL A 545 -5.77 18.13 -19.41
CA VAL A 545 -5.88 18.54 -20.81
C VAL A 545 -4.92 19.71 -21.09
N GLY A 546 -4.02 19.52 -22.05
CA GLY A 546 -3.07 20.54 -22.49
C GLY A 546 -1.92 20.81 -21.51
N LEU A 547 -1.81 20.06 -20.41
CA LEU A 547 -0.67 20.19 -19.51
C LEU A 547 0.61 19.67 -20.20
N PRO A 548 1.70 20.46 -20.22
CA PRO A 548 2.92 20.04 -20.89
C PRO A 548 3.67 19.00 -20.06
N ASN A 549 4.33 18.09 -20.75
CA ASN A 549 5.38 17.26 -20.19
C ASN A 549 6.65 18.08 -19.90
N TYR A 550 7.54 17.56 -19.05
CA TYR A 550 8.83 18.20 -18.79
C TYR A 550 9.68 18.30 -20.07
N THR A 551 9.43 17.45 -21.05
CA THR A 551 10.07 17.49 -22.39
C THR A 551 9.57 18.65 -23.25
N GLN A 552 8.36 19.15 -22.97
CA GLN A 552 7.67 20.19 -23.75
C GLN A 552 7.73 21.57 -23.07
N SER A 553 7.95 21.61 -21.75
CA SER A 553 8.07 22.85 -21.00
C SER A 553 9.33 23.62 -21.41
N LYS A 554 9.20 24.93 -21.64
CA LYS A 554 10.30 25.79 -22.10
C LYS A 554 11.26 26.11 -20.95
N GLY A 555 12.55 26.25 -21.29
CA GLY A 555 13.58 26.59 -20.32
C GLY A 555 13.92 25.41 -19.42
N ARG A 556 13.19 25.22 -18.30
CA ARG A 556 13.60 24.31 -17.20
C ARG A 556 12.96 22.92 -17.19
N GLY A 557 12.14 22.56 -18.17
CA GLY A 557 11.50 21.24 -18.17
C GLY A 557 10.67 20.98 -16.91
N PHE A 558 9.71 21.85 -16.61
CA PHE A 558 8.90 21.76 -15.40
C PHE A 558 7.97 20.54 -15.41
N GLN A 559 7.84 19.89 -14.25
CA GLN A 559 6.94 18.75 -14.06
C GLN A 559 5.51 19.21 -13.70
N ILE A 560 4.91 20.03 -14.57
CA ILE A 560 3.62 20.70 -14.34
C ILE A 560 2.51 19.70 -14.05
N GLY A 561 2.31 18.72 -14.94
CA GLY A 561 1.24 17.74 -14.74
C GLY A 561 1.42 16.87 -13.50
N ASN A 562 2.66 16.57 -13.09
CA ASN A 562 2.91 15.89 -11.83
C ASN A 562 2.50 16.75 -10.62
N MET A 563 2.80 18.06 -10.63
CA MET A 563 2.39 18.96 -9.56
C MET A 563 0.86 19.09 -9.48
N VAL A 564 0.16 19.23 -10.61
CA VAL A 564 -1.32 19.29 -10.63
C VAL A 564 -1.94 17.97 -10.15
N TRP A 565 -1.36 16.83 -10.52
CA TRP A 565 -1.78 15.52 -9.99
C TRP A 565 -1.58 15.43 -8.46
N LEU A 566 -0.44 15.87 -7.93
CA LEU A 566 -0.18 15.88 -6.50
C LEU A 566 -1.17 16.78 -5.73
N TYR A 567 -1.56 17.93 -6.30
CA TYR A 567 -2.63 18.75 -5.76
C TYR A 567 -3.93 17.95 -5.62
N ASN A 568 -4.36 17.27 -6.70
CA ASN A 568 -5.57 16.45 -6.68
C ASN A 568 -5.46 15.33 -5.63
N VAL A 569 -4.30 14.66 -5.51
CA VAL A 569 -4.06 13.61 -4.51
C VAL A 569 -4.22 14.12 -3.08
N VAL A 570 -3.64 15.28 -2.74
CA VAL A 570 -3.78 15.88 -1.41
C VAL A 570 -5.23 16.28 -1.14
N ARG A 571 -5.88 16.97 -2.10
CA ARG A 571 -7.25 17.46 -1.93
C ARG A 571 -8.28 16.33 -1.81
N MET A 572 -8.09 15.25 -2.55
CA MET A 572 -8.99 14.10 -2.57
C MET A 572 -8.82 13.18 -1.38
N PHE A 573 -7.57 12.88 -1.05
CA PHE A 573 -7.22 11.76 -0.17
C PHE A 573 -6.44 12.18 1.06
N GLY A 574 -6.08 13.46 1.21
CA GLY A 574 -5.29 13.93 2.35
C GLY A 574 -3.88 13.33 2.38
N MET A 575 -3.37 12.87 1.25
CA MET A 575 -2.10 12.12 1.18
C MET A 575 -0.90 13.08 1.11
N LEU A 576 -0.76 13.97 2.10
CA LEU A 576 0.25 15.03 2.12
C LEU A 576 1.69 14.48 2.23
N ASP A 577 1.94 13.54 3.13
CA ASP A 577 3.28 12.94 3.28
C ASP A 577 3.71 12.18 2.02
N TYR A 578 2.77 11.53 1.35
CA TYR A 578 3.00 10.91 0.04
C TYR A 578 3.34 11.97 -1.02
N ALA A 579 2.58 13.07 -1.09
CA ALA A 579 2.83 14.14 -2.05
C ALA A 579 4.18 14.85 -1.81
N ARG A 580 4.55 15.07 -0.55
CA ARG A 580 5.87 15.59 -0.13
C ARG A 580 7.01 14.75 -0.69
N ASP A 581 6.95 13.43 -0.49
CA ASP A 581 8.03 12.55 -0.93
C ASP A 581 8.15 12.50 -2.46
N ARG A 582 7.03 12.59 -3.18
CA ARG A 582 7.06 12.67 -4.65
C ARG A 582 7.60 14.01 -5.13
N TYR A 583 7.16 15.12 -4.53
CA TYR A 583 7.63 16.44 -4.88
C TYR A 583 9.13 16.65 -4.56
N ALA A 584 9.62 16.08 -3.45
CA ALA A 584 11.00 16.20 -3.02
C ALA A 584 12.00 15.70 -4.08
N THR A 585 11.63 14.72 -4.91
CA THR A 585 12.49 14.22 -6.00
C THR A 585 12.71 15.22 -7.13
N LEU A 586 11.88 16.26 -7.23
CA LEU A 586 12.04 17.37 -8.18
C LEU A 586 12.91 18.51 -7.62
N VAL A 587 13.05 18.55 -6.30
CA VAL A 587 13.75 19.64 -5.62
C VAL A 587 15.25 19.49 -5.86
N GLY A 588 15.87 20.57 -6.34
CA GLY A 588 17.29 20.57 -6.69
C GLY A 588 17.59 20.09 -8.12
N ASN A 589 16.61 19.55 -8.87
CA ASN A 589 16.81 19.25 -10.29
C ASN A 589 17.06 20.52 -11.12
N ALA A 590 16.51 21.66 -10.69
CA ALA A 590 16.70 22.94 -11.36
C ALA A 590 18.16 23.41 -11.44
N SER A 591 19.04 22.98 -10.51
CA SER A 591 20.48 23.30 -10.59
C SER A 591 21.24 22.39 -11.55
N ARG A 592 20.62 21.28 -11.96
CA ARG A 592 21.16 20.31 -12.94
C ARG A 592 20.62 20.54 -14.34
N TRP A 593 19.58 21.37 -14.47
CA TRP A 593 18.92 21.64 -15.74
C TRP A 593 19.57 22.83 -16.46
N ASP A 594 19.99 22.58 -17.69
CA ASP A 594 20.58 23.56 -18.60
C ASP A 594 19.52 23.98 -19.63
N PRO A 595 19.03 25.23 -19.59
CA PRO A 595 17.95 25.68 -20.45
C PRO A 595 18.35 25.80 -21.93
N GLU A 596 19.64 25.80 -22.23
CA GLU A 596 20.15 25.83 -23.61
C GLU A 596 20.24 24.42 -24.23
N LYS A 597 20.01 23.38 -23.45
CA LYS A 597 20.02 21.98 -23.90
C LYS A 597 18.62 21.45 -24.11
N THR A 598 18.49 20.54 -25.06
CA THR A 598 17.30 19.72 -25.22
C THR A 598 17.05 18.88 -23.96
N TRP A 599 15.80 18.43 -23.76
CA TRP A 599 15.50 17.53 -22.64
C TRP A 599 16.31 16.23 -22.72
N THR A 600 16.58 15.72 -23.92
CA THR A 600 17.39 14.51 -24.15
C THR A 600 18.81 14.72 -23.65
N GLU A 601 19.43 15.85 -23.99
CA GLU A 601 20.78 16.20 -23.52
C GLU A 601 20.83 16.41 -22.01
N ASN A 602 19.79 17.03 -21.42
CA ASN A 602 19.68 17.17 -19.97
C ASN A 602 19.60 15.79 -19.28
N VAL A 603 18.68 14.93 -19.73
CA VAL A 603 18.33 13.69 -19.03
C VAL A 603 19.30 12.54 -19.32
N PHE A 604 19.80 12.41 -20.55
CA PHE A 604 20.56 11.22 -20.97
C PHE A 604 22.06 11.46 -21.15
N ALA A 605 22.53 12.71 -21.26
CA ALA A 605 23.97 13.00 -21.36
C ALA A 605 24.64 13.26 -19.99
N SER A 606 23.86 13.28 -18.89
CA SER A 606 24.36 13.48 -17.53
C SER A 606 23.78 12.42 -16.58
N PRO A 607 24.58 11.74 -15.74
CA PRO A 607 24.11 10.70 -14.82
C PRO A 607 23.26 11.23 -13.64
N GLY A 608 22.77 12.47 -13.71
CA GLY A 608 22.22 13.24 -12.59
C GLY A 608 20.70 13.19 -12.41
N PHE A 609 19.92 12.70 -13.38
CA PHE A 609 18.46 12.61 -13.24
C PHE A 609 18.05 11.20 -12.78
N SER A 610 17.86 11.02 -11.48
CA SER A 610 17.32 9.78 -10.93
C SER A 610 15.81 9.69 -11.16
N TRP A 611 15.34 8.58 -11.76
CA TRP A 611 13.95 8.08 -11.87
C TRP A 611 12.79 9.00 -12.33
N MET A 612 12.83 10.32 -12.11
CA MET A 612 11.84 11.30 -12.55
C MET A 612 12.56 12.59 -12.98
N PRO A 613 12.84 12.76 -14.28
CA PRO A 613 13.49 13.97 -14.80
C PRO A 613 12.61 15.22 -14.64
N GLY A 614 13.19 16.41 -14.85
CA GLY A 614 12.46 17.68 -14.83
C GLY A 614 12.46 18.40 -13.48
N CYS A 615 11.94 19.63 -13.48
CA CYS A 615 12.11 20.58 -12.39
C CYS A 615 10.82 20.86 -11.59
N ALA A 616 11.00 21.25 -10.34
CA ALA A 616 9.95 21.73 -9.43
C ALA A 616 9.47 23.15 -9.81
N TYR A 617 8.37 23.60 -9.19
CA TYR A 617 7.83 24.96 -9.36
C TYR A 617 8.86 26.04 -8.97
N GLU A 618 8.96 27.08 -9.80
CA GLU A 618 9.81 28.26 -9.60
C GLU A 618 8.94 29.52 -9.59
N PRO A 619 8.78 30.20 -8.43
CA PRO A 619 7.87 31.35 -8.31
C PRO A 619 8.19 32.54 -9.22
N SER A 620 9.44 32.68 -9.68
CA SER A 620 9.87 33.77 -10.56
C SER A 620 9.71 33.47 -12.05
N HIS A 621 9.28 32.26 -12.43
CA HIS A 621 9.12 31.85 -13.82
C HIS A 621 7.73 32.24 -14.36
N ASP A 622 7.68 32.78 -15.58
CA ASP A 622 6.41 33.04 -16.28
C ASP A 622 5.94 31.79 -17.04
N TYR A 623 4.96 31.11 -16.46
CA TYR A 623 4.35 29.90 -17.00
C TYR A 623 3.38 30.16 -18.17
N GLY A 624 3.12 31.41 -18.56
CA GLY A 624 2.13 31.73 -19.61
C GLY A 624 2.40 31.01 -20.93
N SER A 625 3.66 30.82 -21.31
CA SER A 625 4.02 30.11 -22.54
C SER A 625 3.98 28.58 -22.40
N ASP A 626 4.20 28.05 -21.19
CA ASP A 626 4.11 26.61 -20.90
C ASP A 626 2.65 26.16 -20.87
N LEU A 627 1.75 27.01 -20.41
CA LEU A 627 0.31 26.72 -20.27
C LEU A 627 -0.52 27.15 -21.49
N LYS A 628 0.12 27.40 -22.64
CA LYS A 628 -0.56 27.89 -23.85
C LYS A 628 -1.64 26.91 -24.38
N ASP A 629 -1.41 25.61 -24.22
CA ASP A 629 -2.30 24.55 -24.72
C ASP A 629 -3.34 24.13 -23.66
N VAL A 630 -3.22 24.63 -22.42
CA VAL A 630 -4.19 24.41 -21.35
C VAL A 630 -5.46 25.23 -21.63
N PRO A 631 -6.66 24.62 -21.51
CA PRO A 631 -7.93 25.33 -21.66
C PRO A 631 -8.00 26.57 -20.75
N GLU A 632 -8.49 27.69 -21.30
CA GLU A 632 -8.49 28.99 -20.60
C GLU A 632 -9.15 28.91 -19.21
N GLY A 633 -10.27 28.19 -19.08
CA GLY A 633 -10.96 27.97 -17.81
C GLY A 633 -10.15 27.22 -16.75
N ASN A 634 -9.13 26.45 -17.15
CA ASN A 634 -8.30 25.66 -16.24
C ASN A 634 -6.99 26.36 -15.84
N ARG A 635 -6.49 27.32 -16.62
CA ARG A 635 -5.15 27.92 -16.43
C ARG A 635 -4.91 28.48 -15.03
N ALA A 636 -5.86 29.25 -14.50
CA ALA A 636 -5.72 29.86 -13.17
C ALA A 636 -5.61 28.79 -12.06
N ARG A 637 -6.39 27.72 -12.17
CA ARG A 637 -6.40 26.64 -11.19
C ARG A 637 -5.20 25.71 -11.33
N VAL A 638 -4.62 25.58 -12.51
CA VAL A 638 -3.33 24.90 -12.71
C VAL A 638 -2.22 25.65 -11.96
N LEU A 639 -2.16 26.98 -12.07
CA LEU A 639 -1.21 27.79 -11.32
C LEU A 639 -1.43 27.68 -9.80
N GLU A 640 -2.68 27.78 -9.34
CA GLU A 640 -3.05 27.56 -7.93
C GLU A 640 -2.57 26.18 -7.44
N ALA A 641 -2.77 25.14 -8.24
CA ALA A 641 -2.36 23.78 -7.89
C ALA A 641 -0.85 23.65 -7.77
N MET A 642 -0.08 24.24 -8.69
CA MET A 642 1.39 24.25 -8.64
C MET A 642 1.92 25.01 -7.43
N GLU A 643 1.36 26.18 -7.15
CA GLU A 643 1.69 27.00 -5.98
C GLU A 643 1.36 26.28 -4.67
N PHE A 644 0.17 25.68 -4.59
CA PHE A 644 -0.24 24.88 -3.45
C PHE A 644 0.74 23.75 -3.18
N VAL A 645 1.09 22.96 -4.20
CA VAL A 645 2.01 21.83 -4.01
C VAL A 645 3.39 22.32 -3.61
N HIS A 646 3.90 23.39 -4.23
CA HIS A 646 5.17 23.97 -3.80
C HIS A 646 5.11 24.41 -2.33
N GLU A 647 4.04 25.06 -1.91
CA GLU A 647 3.87 25.57 -0.56
C GLU A 647 3.78 24.47 0.50
N TRP A 648 3.02 23.40 0.22
CA TRP A 648 2.74 22.32 1.18
C TRP A 648 3.72 21.15 1.10
N CYS A 649 4.44 21.00 -0.02
CA CYS A 649 5.30 19.84 -0.29
C CYS A 649 6.80 20.17 -0.38
N CYS A 650 7.20 21.44 -0.54
CA CYS A 650 8.62 21.79 -0.63
C CYS A 650 9.34 21.66 0.72
N PRO A 651 10.41 20.83 0.84
CA PRO A 651 11.09 20.60 2.11
C PRO A 651 11.63 21.84 2.81
N THR A 652 11.97 22.90 2.07
CA THR A 652 12.44 24.16 2.65
C THR A 652 11.33 25.00 3.27
N LYS A 653 10.09 24.85 2.79
CA LYS A 653 8.90 25.58 3.29
C LYS A 653 8.16 24.84 4.40
N THR A 654 8.25 23.52 4.45
CA THR A 654 7.48 22.70 5.40
C THR A 654 8.09 22.58 6.79
N LYS A 655 9.32 23.08 7.01
CA LYS A 655 10.05 22.95 8.29
C LYS A 655 9.34 23.59 9.50
N SER A 656 8.48 24.57 9.28
CA SER A 656 7.74 25.29 10.34
C SER A 656 6.30 24.79 10.54
N MET A 657 5.82 23.82 9.74
CA MET A 657 4.45 23.34 9.83
C MET A 657 4.24 22.46 11.07
N ARG A 658 3.07 22.59 11.70
CA ARG A 658 2.71 21.86 12.92
C ARG A 658 1.49 20.97 12.66
N LEU A 659 1.37 19.85 13.38
CA LEU A 659 0.19 19.01 13.35
C LEU A 659 -0.96 19.73 14.08
N GLU A 660 -2.20 19.56 13.60
CA GLU A 660 -3.38 19.89 14.39
C GLU A 660 -3.38 18.98 15.64
N ALA A 661 -3.21 19.55 16.83
CA ALA A 661 -3.26 18.80 18.08
C ALA A 661 -4.70 18.33 18.35
N GLY A 662 -4.85 17.06 18.75
CA GLY A 662 -6.09 16.61 19.41
C GLY A 662 -6.23 17.31 20.76
N ALA A 663 -7.46 17.39 21.30
CA ALA A 663 -7.91 18.32 22.34
C ALA A 663 -7.11 18.50 23.67
N ASP A 664 -5.93 17.92 23.87
CA ASP A 664 -5.22 17.95 25.16
C ASP A 664 -3.84 18.65 25.19
N GLU A 665 -3.41 19.36 24.13
CA GLU A 665 -2.18 20.17 24.23
C GLU A 665 -2.43 21.66 23.94
N LYS A 666 -2.93 22.36 24.97
CA LYS A 666 -2.68 23.80 25.13
C LYS A 666 -1.20 24.03 25.45
N LYS A 667 -0.37 24.09 24.42
CA LYS A 667 0.80 24.97 24.42
C LYS A 667 0.69 25.91 23.23
N GLU A 668 0.02 27.03 23.46
CA GLU A 668 0.28 28.26 22.73
C GLU A 668 1.76 28.64 22.98
N GLU A 669 2.66 28.12 22.15
CA GLU A 669 3.95 28.77 21.91
C GLU A 669 3.93 29.40 20.53
N ASP A 670 3.93 30.74 20.55
CA ASP A 670 3.99 31.70 19.46
C ASP A 670 4.89 31.25 18.30
N GLY A 671 4.32 30.62 17.28
CA GLY A 671 5.00 30.54 16.00
C GLY A 671 4.03 30.41 14.84
N GLU A 672 4.30 31.22 13.83
CA GLU A 672 3.53 31.47 12.61
C GLU A 672 3.48 30.27 11.63
N GLY A 673 3.53 29.03 12.13
CA GLY A 673 3.53 27.82 11.33
C GLY A 673 2.14 27.43 10.85
N LYS A 674 1.99 27.08 9.56
CA LYS A 674 0.74 26.49 9.03
C LYS A 674 0.41 25.19 9.76
N VAL A 675 -0.86 25.02 10.12
CA VAL A 675 -1.39 23.81 10.76
C VAL A 675 -1.80 22.80 9.69
N ILE A 676 -1.35 21.55 9.83
CA ILE A 676 -1.72 20.44 8.95
C ILE A 676 -3.06 19.86 9.43
N PRO A 677 -4.14 19.92 8.62
CA PRO A 677 -5.43 19.36 9.00
C PRO A 677 -5.32 17.87 9.34
N LEU A 678 -5.99 17.41 10.40
CA LEU A 678 -6.00 15.99 10.80
C LEU A 678 -6.31 15.03 9.63
N GLU A 679 -7.24 15.40 8.75
CA GLU A 679 -7.61 14.61 7.57
C GLU A 679 -6.43 14.35 6.62
N TRP A 680 -5.42 15.23 6.62
CA TRP A 680 -4.20 15.09 5.81
C TRP A 680 -3.03 14.46 6.56
N GLN A 681 -3.18 14.29 7.87
CA GLN A 681 -2.18 13.61 8.67
C GLN A 681 -2.25 12.11 8.38
N ALA A 682 -1.09 11.46 8.37
CA ALA A 682 -1.04 10.00 8.35
C ALA A 682 -1.82 9.47 9.54
N ALA A 683 -2.83 8.63 9.29
CA ALA A 683 -3.38 7.79 10.34
C ALA A 683 -2.19 7.02 10.92
N HIS A 684 -2.03 7.01 12.24
CA HIS A 684 -0.82 6.58 12.94
C HIS A 684 -0.49 5.06 12.83
N ASP A 685 -0.57 4.51 11.62
CA ASP A 685 0.10 3.29 11.18
C ASP A 685 1.47 3.64 10.57
N LYS A 686 2.31 4.34 11.35
CA LYS A 686 3.73 4.49 11.00
C LYS A 686 4.46 3.24 11.47
N ARG A 687 4.32 2.14 10.72
CA ARG A 687 5.30 1.06 10.83
C ARG A 687 6.66 1.67 10.54
N ALA A 688 7.67 1.35 11.36
CA ALA A 688 9.02 1.62 10.96
C ALA A 688 9.22 0.98 9.58
N TRP A 689 9.86 1.71 8.67
CA TRP A 689 10.32 1.18 7.39
C TRP A 689 11.46 0.20 7.68
N THR A 690 11.18 -0.89 8.40
CA THR A 690 12.12 -1.99 8.56
C THR A 690 12.09 -2.76 7.25
N ALA A 691 12.73 -2.19 6.24
CA ALA A 691 13.67 -3.00 5.48
C ALA A 691 14.57 -3.70 6.51
N PHE A 692 14.99 -4.93 6.28
CA PHE A 692 16.27 -5.32 6.85
C PHE A 692 17.23 -4.20 6.43
N PRO A 693 17.75 -3.42 7.40
CA PRO A 693 18.46 -2.22 7.04
C PRO A 693 19.62 -2.65 6.14
N GLU A 694 19.90 -1.85 5.12
CA GLU A 694 21.30 -1.68 4.77
C GLU A 694 22.00 -1.29 6.09
N ARG A 695 22.60 -2.27 6.78
CA ARG A 695 23.57 -2.00 7.83
C ARG A 695 24.81 -1.53 7.09
N GLY A 696 24.84 -0.24 6.82
CA GLY A 696 26.00 0.57 6.46
C GLY A 696 25.93 1.84 7.29
#